data_AF-A0A124IHT4-F1
#
_entry.id   AF-A0A124IHT4-F1
#
_cell.length_a   1.000
_cell.length_b   1.000
_cell.length_c   1.000
_cell.angle_alpha   90.00
_cell.angle_beta   90.00
_cell.angle_gamma   90.00
#
_symmetry.space_group_name_H-M   'P 1'
#
loop_
_entity.id
_entity.type
_entity.pdbx_description
1 polymer ?
#
loop_
_entity_poly.entity_id
_entity_poly.type
_entity_poly.pdbx_seq_one_letter_code
_entity_poly.pdbx_strand_id
1 'polypeptide(L)'
;MPELLQLPAHDRADELAESPAPRQPAPAPFKGRSVDCSQAVGEYVSGADWRIKANANVGYSHAGLISNVAGKVIANFWLDEVYAAEEGLAHRKGDIHIHDLDCLTGYCAGWSLRALLNDGFNGVAGRVSSRPPRHFREALGQMSNFLGILQSEWAGAQAFSSFDTYLAPYVFYDGLSFAEVKKAIRQFVYNLNVPARWGQSPFTNVTLDIVVPADLRELYPTYRDRHLFHGIQNEALLARAQARDMGIRNLDDLRFAHFAPEMELINIAYYEVMTEGDANGQPFTFPIPTVNITEDFDWDSKVATAIFDNAAKVGSSYFQNFIGSQYIRDPATGERRLNPEAYSPGAVRSMCCRLQLDLRELLKRGNGLFGSAEMTGSLGVVTINMAALGYRFKGDQGALIRELDRLMDIASSTLEKKRAFVQAMYDRGLYPYTSRYLPFLRNHFSTIGVNGMNEMVRNFTGDAFDLTDRSGIEMALGILDHMRERLLGYQERTGNLYNLEATPAEGTTYRFAKEDAKRFPDIIQAGGGENIYYTNSSQIPVDHTDDPFEALELQNELQCKYTGGTVLHLYMSEKLSSADAARAFLRKVLTNYRLPYVTLTPVFSVCNTHGYLSGEQPECPQCGERTKVWTRVMGYFRPVDSFNKGKQGEHRQRRHFTEDAAMVGDLFSGHR
;
A
#
# COMPACT_ATOMS: atom_id res chain seq x y z
N MET A 1 88.51 -2.83 31.44
CA MET A 1 88.67 -2.93 32.90
C MET A 1 87.57 -2.12 33.57
N PRO A 2 86.88 -2.62 34.61
CA PRO A 2 86.64 -4.00 35.05
C PRO A 2 85.13 -4.36 34.92
N GLU A 3 84.69 -5.58 34.59
CA GLU A 3 84.64 -6.84 35.35
C GLU A 3 84.14 -6.77 36.81
N LEU A 4 83.19 -7.66 37.12
CA LEU A 4 82.60 -8.12 38.40
C LEU A 4 81.05 -8.04 38.27
N LEU A 5 80.23 -9.08 38.44
CA LEU A 5 80.37 -10.37 39.12
C LEU A 5 79.27 -11.32 38.59
N GLN A 6 79.62 -12.60 38.43
CA GLN A 6 78.74 -13.72 38.05
C GLN A 6 77.70 -14.04 39.12
N LEU A 7 76.59 -14.70 38.74
CA LEU A 7 75.88 -15.77 39.47
C LEU A 7 74.81 -16.43 38.55
N PRO A 8 74.34 -17.67 38.78
CA PRO A 8 74.73 -18.87 38.02
C PRO A 8 73.67 -19.40 37.04
N ALA A 9 74.12 -20.32 36.17
CA ALA A 9 73.31 -21.05 35.20
C ALA A 9 72.33 -22.04 35.87
N HIS A 10 71.09 -22.05 35.37
CA HIS A 10 70.23 -23.22 35.39
C HIS A 10 69.45 -23.28 34.06
N ASP A 11 69.69 -24.34 33.30
CA ASP A 11 68.89 -24.75 32.16
C ASP A 11 67.40 -24.86 32.54
N ARG A 12 66.54 -24.12 31.85
CA ARG A 12 65.16 -24.54 31.60
C ARG A 12 64.79 -24.17 30.17
N ALA A 13 64.41 -25.21 29.44
CA ALA A 13 63.95 -25.19 28.07
C ALA A 13 62.79 -24.22 27.84
N ASP A 14 62.71 -23.71 26.61
CA ASP A 14 61.63 -22.91 26.06
C ASP A 14 60.24 -23.54 26.33
N GLU A 15 59.47 -22.92 27.24
CA GLU A 15 58.01 -23.04 27.25
C GLU A 15 57.43 -21.89 26.41
N LEU A 16 57.27 -22.14 25.11
CA LEU A 16 56.36 -21.39 24.26
C LEU A 16 54.93 -21.63 24.79
N ALA A 17 54.38 -20.64 25.47
CA ALA A 17 53.00 -20.64 25.95
C ALA A 17 52.04 -20.90 24.78
N GLU A 18 51.31 -22.01 24.86
CA GLU A 18 50.26 -22.38 23.91
C GLU A 18 49.22 -21.26 23.77
N SER A 19 48.97 -20.86 22.53
CA SER A 19 47.84 -20.01 22.16
C SER A 19 46.52 -20.65 22.62
N PRO A 20 45.59 -19.91 23.24
CA PRO A 20 44.34 -20.49 23.70
C PRO A 20 43.56 -21.04 22.50
N ALA A 21 43.13 -22.29 22.60
CA ALA A 21 42.34 -22.97 21.58
C ALA A 21 41.13 -22.10 21.14
N PRO A 22 40.78 -22.10 19.85
CA PRO A 22 39.62 -21.36 19.37
C PRO A 22 38.39 -21.82 20.14
N ARG A 23 37.70 -20.86 20.79
CA ARG A 23 36.39 -21.11 21.40
C ARG A 23 35.52 -21.77 20.34
N GLN A 24 35.05 -23.00 20.60
CA GLN A 24 34.06 -23.64 19.75
C GLN A 24 32.86 -22.68 19.63
N PRO A 25 32.41 -22.36 18.40
CA PRO A 25 31.19 -21.59 18.24
C PRO A 25 30.06 -22.35 18.93
N ALA A 26 29.22 -21.62 19.68
CA ALA A 26 27.99 -22.20 20.22
C ALA A 26 27.25 -22.94 19.09
N PRO A 27 26.70 -24.14 19.34
CA PRO A 27 26.01 -24.89 18.29
C PRO A 27 24.98 -23.97 17.64
N ALA A 28 25.09 -23.81 16.31
CA ALA A 28 24.13 -23.02 15.56
C ALA A 28 22.73 -23.57 15.88
N PRO A 29 21.76 -22.73 16.29
CA PRO A 29 20.47 -23.21 16.80
C PRO A 29 19.60 -23.94 15.75
N PHE A 30 20.05 -24.03 14.50
CA PHE A 30 19.23 -24.34 13.34
C PHE A 30 19.94 -25.33 12.41
N LYS A 31 19.25 -26.39 11.98
CA LYS A 31 19.74 -27.35 10.95
C LYS A 31 19.44 -26.77 9.57
N GLY A 32 20.27 -25.83 9.14
CA GLY A 32 19.99 -25.00 7.97
C GLY A 32 19.98 -25.73 6.62
N ARG A 33 19.19 -25.19 5.69
CA ARG A 33 19.19 -25.55 4.26
C ARG A 33 20.34 -24.83 3.55
N SER A 34 21.02 -25.50 2.62
CA SER A 34 22.09 -24.88 1.82
C SER A 34 21.51 -23.97 0.73
N VAL A 35 22.01 -22.74 0.63
CA VAL A 35 21.79 -21.84 -0.51
C VAL A 35 23.09 -21.75 -1.30
N ASP A 36 23.07 -22.12 -2.58
CA ASP A 36 24.25 -22.01 -3.45
C ASP A 36 24.46 -20.55 -3.88
N CYS A 37 25.60 -19.97 -3.49
CA CYS A 37 25.92 -18.58 -3.78
C CYS A 37 26.13 -18.32 -5.27
N SER A 38 26.77 -19.25 -5.99
CA SER A 38 27.06 -19.12 -7.42
C SER A 38 25.77 -19.17 -8.23
N GLN A 39 24.85 -20.05 -7.87
CA GLN A 39 23.52 -20.12 -8.46
C GLN A 39 22.71 -18.86 -8.15
N ALA A 40 22.65 -18.45 -6.87
CA ALA A 40 21.84 -17.30 -6.46
C ALA A 40 22.26 -16.00 -7.18
N VAL A 41 23.57 -15.76 -7.30
CA VAL A 41 24.12 -14.60 -8.02
C VAL A 41 23.99 -14.79 -9.53
N GLY A 42 24.31 -15.97 -10.07
CA GLY A 42 24.27 -16.27 -11.50
C GLY A 42 22.87 -16.13 -12.10
N GLU A 43 21.84 -16.61 -11.39
CA GLU A 43 20.43 -16.46 -11.78
C GLU A 43 20.00 -14.98 -11.88
N TYR A 44 20.48 -14.14 -10.95
CA TYR A 44 20.17 -12.71 -10.98
C TYR A 44 20.86 -12.02 -12.15
N VAL A 45 22.18 -12.23 -12.30
CA VAL A 45 23.00 -11.60 -13.35
C VAL A 45 22.53 -12.01 -14.75
N SER A 46 22.08 -13.25 -14.93
CA SER A 46 21.55 -13.75 -16.21
C SER A 46 20.11 -13.32 -16.50
N GLY A 47 19.37 -12.80 -15.50
CA GLY A 47 17.94 -12.52 -15.65
C GLY A 47 17.04 -13.77 -15.69
N ALA A 48 17.57 -14.95 -15.37
CA ALA A 48 16.85 -16.23 -15.49
C ALA A 48 15.75 -16.41 -14.43
N ASP A 49 15.89 -15.76 -13.27
CA ASP A 49 14.88 -15.81 -12.20
C ASP A 49 13.76 -14.78 -12.46
N TRP A 50 12.55 -15.28 -12.73
CA TRP A 50 11.36 -14.42 -12.91
C TRP A 50 11.10 -13.49 -11.72
N ARG A 51 11.56 -13.86 -10.50
CA ARG A 51 11.39 -13.07 -9.28
C ARG A 51 12.07 -11.72 -9.34
N ILE A 52 13.03 -11.53 -10.27
CA ILE A 52 13.65 -10.22 -10.53
C ILE A 52 12.60 -9.18 -10.94
N LYS A 53 11.50 -9.61 -11.56
CA LYS A 53 10.35 -8.77 -11.93
C LYS A 53 9.10 -9.03 -11.08
N ALA A 54 9.21 -9.72 -9.93
CA ALA A 54 8.03 -10.00 -9.09
C ALA A 54 7.38 -8.72 -8.53
N ASN A 55 8.15 -7.64 -8.40
CA ASN A 55 7.74 -6.31 -7.97
C ASN A 55 8.25 -5.29 -9.00
N ALA A 56 7.33 -4.60 -9.70
CA ALA A 56 7.66 -3.62 -10.73
C ALA A 56 8.35 -2.35 -10.19
N ASN A 57 8.36 -2.16 -8.86
CA ASN A 57 9.13 -1.12 -8.19
C ASN A 57 10.65 -1.42 -8.11
N VAL A 58 11.07 -2.65 -8.42
CA VAL A 58 12.48 -3.08 -8.39
C VAL A 58 13.01 -3.21 -9.82
N GLY A 59 14.20 -2.64 -10.06
CA GLY A 59 14.92 -2.77 -11.33
C GLY A 59 16.16 -3.66 -11.22
N TYR A 60 16.60 -4.20 -12.37
CA TYR A 60 17.91 -4.88 -12.47
C TYR A 60 19.02 -3.89 -12.11
N SER A 61 19.72 -4.14 -11.00
CA SER A 61 20.76 -3.25 -10.49
C SER A 61 21.63 -3.97 -9.48
N HIS A 62 22.78 -3.37 -9.12
CA HIS A 62 23.62 -3.89 -8.04
C HIS A 62 22.88 -3.92 -6.70
N ALA A 63 22.08 -2.90 -6.39
CA ALA A 63 21.28 -2.87 -5.18
C ALA A 63 20.20 -3.97 -5.18
N GLY A 64 19.54 -4.17 -6.34
CA GLY A 64 18.58 -5.25 -6.51
C GLY A 64 19.20 -6.65 -6.36
N LEU A 65 20.45 -6.85 -6.77
CA LEU A 65 21.19 -8.10 -6.55
C LEU A 65 21.36 -8.39 -5.05
N ILE A 66 21.81 -7.40 -4.28
CA ILE A 66 22.00 -7.53 -2.83
C ILE A 66 20.67 -7.90 -2.16
N SER A 67 19.60 -7.17 -2.47
CA SER A 67 18.27 -7.41 -1.91
C SER A 67 17.74 -8.80 -2.30
N ASN A 68 17.92 -9.24 -3.56
CA ASN A 68 17.48 -10.56 -4.02
C ASN A 68 18.19 -11.71 -3.29
N VAL A 69 19.52 -11.62 -3.15
CA VAL A 69 20.32 -12.64 -2.46
C VAL A 69 19.96 -12.70 -0.97
N ALA A 70 19.88 -11.54 -0.30
CA ALA A 70 19.45 -11.47 1.10
C ALA A 70 18.03 -12.04 1.29
N GLY A 71 17.11 -11.67 0.40
CA GLY A 71 15.73 -12.15 0.42
C GLY A 71 15.61 -13.67 0.26
N LYS A 72 16.41 -14.29 -0.62
CA LYS A 72 16.45 -15.76 -0.76
C LYS A 72 16.87 -16.45 0.54
N VAL A 73 17.84 -15.89 1.27
CA VAL A 73 18.31 -16.45 2.54
C VAL A 73 17.25 -16.29 3.63
N ILE A 74 16.72 -15.07 3.79
CA ILE A 74 15.73 -14.75 4.82
C ILE A 74 14.43 -15.54 4.61
N ALA A 75 13.99 -15.73 3.37
CA ALA A 75 12.78 -16.48 3.08
C ALA A 75 12.89 -17.95 3.50
N ASN A 76 14.05 -18.59 3.32
CA ASN A 76 14.23 -19.96 3.79
C ASN A 76 14.33 -20.03 5.31
N PHE A 77 14.92 -19.03 5.98
CA PHE A 77 14.90 -18.96 7.43
C PHE A 77 13.47 -18.89 7.98
N TRP A 78 12.60 -18.04 7.41
CA TRP A 78 11.19 -18.02 7.78
C TRP A 78 10.52 -19.40 7.63
N LEU A 79 10.66 -20.00 6.45
CA LEU A 79 9.94 -21.23 6.09
C LEU A 79 10.45 -22.48 6.83
N ASP A 80 11.73 -22.51 7.19
CA ASP A 80 12.36 -23.71 7.74
C ASP A 80 12.57 -23.60 9.27
N GLU A 81 12.67 -22.40 9.84
CA GLU A 81 12.97 -22.21 11.27
C GLU A 81 11.87 -21.51 12.08
N VAL A 82 11.09 -20.60 11.46
CA VAL A 82 10.02 -19.86 12.17
C VAL A 82 8.67 -20.53 12.00
N TYR A 83 8.36 -20.97 10.77
CA TYR A 83 7.11 -21.62 10.44
C TYR A 83 7.20 -23.14 10.62
N ALA A 84 6.06 -23.76 10.90
CA ALA A 84 5.96 -25.21 10.93
C ALA A 84 6.07 -25.79 9.51
N ALA A 85 6.48 -27.05 9.43
CA ALA A 85 6.66 -27.74 8.16
C ALA A 85 5.40 -27.70 7.25
N GLU A 86 4.20 -27.78 7.83
CA GLU A 86 2.94 -27.71 7.07
C GLU A 86 2.74 -26.33 6.42
N GLU A 87 3.00 -25.24 7.14
CA GLU A 87 2.89 -23.87 6.64
C GLU A 87 3.90 -23.62 5.51
N GLY A 88 5.15 -24.04 5.73
CA GLY A 88 6.20 -23.97 4.72
C GLY A 88 5.87 -24.78 3.48
N LEU A 89 5.28 -25.97 3.65
CA LEU A 89 4.86 -26.83 2.54
C LEU A 89 3.69 -26.23 1.76
N ALA A 90 2.67 -25.70 2.44
CA ALA A 90 1.52 -25.07 1.80
C ALA A 90 1.95 -23.85 0.97
N HIS A 91 2.89 -23.05 1.49
CA HIS A 91 3.52 -21.98 0.70
C HIS A 91 4.24 -22.54 -0.52
N ARG A 92 5.16 -23.49 -0.33
CA ARG A 92 6.02 -24.02 -1.41
C ARG A 92 5.23 -24.74 -2.52
N LYS A 93 4.11 -25.40 -2.17
CA LYS A 93 3.20 -26.02 -3.14
C LYS A 93 2.33 -25.02 -3.88
N GLY A 94 2.17 -23.80 -3.37
CA GLY A 94 1.28 -22.80 -3.96
C GLY A 94 -0.18 -22.94 -3.53
N ASP A 95 -0.47 -23.66 -2.44
CA ASP A 95 -1.82 -23.72 -1.86
C ASP A 95 -2.14 -22.40 -1.12
N ILE A 96 -1.11 -21.77 -0.54
CA ILE A 96 -1.13 -20.40 -0.02
C ILE A 96 0.11 -19.62 -0.51
N HIS A 97 0.07 -18.30 -0.35
CA HIS A 97 1.22 -17.42 -0.50
C HIS A 97 1.40 -16.61 0.79
N ILE A 98 2.59 -16.69 1.37
CA ILE A 98 2.97 -15.90 2.54
C ILE A 98 3.80 -14.75 1.99
N HIS A 99 3.31 -13.52 2.17
CA HIS A 99 3.93 -12.34 1.58
C HIS A 99 5.16 -11.89 2.38
N ASP A 100 6.07 -11.23 1.67
CA ASP A 100 7.24 -10.52 2.22
C ASP A 100 8.14 -11.40 3.09
N LEU A 101 8.43 -12.61 2.59
CA LEU A 101 9.39 -13.51 3.21
C LEU A 101 10.84 -13.07 3.02
N ASP A 102 11.11 -12.05 2.21
CA ASP A 102 12.45 -11.53 1.92
C ASP A 102 13.00 -10.63 3.03
N CYS A 103 12.20 -10.29 4.03
CA CYS A 103 12.61 -9.46 5.17
C CYS A 103 12.11 -10.03 6.50
N LEU A 104 12.91 -9.86 7.57
CA LEU A 104 12.56 -10.28 8.92
C LEU A 104 11.77 -9.19 9.64
N THR A 105 10.60 -8.82 9.14
CA THR A 105 9.78 -7.74 9.73
C THR A 105 8.28 -7.86 9.41
N GLY A 106 7.48 -6.93 9.93
CA GLY A 106 6.06 -6.76 9.62
C GLY A 106 5.81 -6.24 8.20
N TYR A 107 4.55 -6.27 7.76
CA TYR A 107 4.19 -5.89 6.40
C TYR A 107 4.14 -4.38 6.20
N CYS A 108 3.10 -3.68 6.67
CA CYS A 108 2.91 -2.25 6.42
C CYS A 108 2.53 -1.48 7.68
N ALA A 109 2.77 -0.17 7.68
CA ALA A 109 2.51 0.70 8.82
C ALA A 109 2.08 2.12 8.39
N GLY A 110 1.07 2.65 9.06
CA GLY A 110 0.69 4.05 9.04
C GLY A 110 1.22 4.78 10.27
N TRP A 111 1.78 5.95 10.06
CA TRP A 111 2.54 6.68 11.07
C TRP A 111 1.82 7.95 11.52
N SER A 112 1.99 8.30 12.79
CA SER A 112 1.50 9.59 13.30
C SER A 112 2.37 10.73 12.79
N LEU A 113 1.88 11.44 11.75
CA LEU A 113 2.52 12.67 11.29
C LEU A 113 2.52 13.71 12.43
N ARG A 114 1.45 13.75 13.23
CA ARG A 114 1.38 14.60 14.43
C ARG A 114 2.54 14.32 15.39
N ALA A 115 2.83 13.05 15.70
CA ALA A 115 3.94 12.71 16.59
C ALA A 115 5.29 13.14 16.01
N LEU A 116 5.52 12.90 14.72
CA LEU A 116 6.74 13.35 14.04
C LEU A 116 6.91 14.88 14.09
N LEU A 117 5.84 15.63 13.86
CA LEU A 117 5.85 17.10 13.90
C LEU A 117 5.96 17.65 15.33
N ASN A 118 5.37 16.98 16.31
CA ASN A 118 5.42 17.39 17.72
C ASN A 118 6.81 17.16 18.33
N ASP A 119 7.41 16.02 18.04
CA ASP A 119 8.63 15.55 18.72
C ASP A 119 9.88 15.79 17.88
N GLY A 120 9.77 15.78 16.55
CA GLY A 120 10.88 15.69 15.61
C GLY A 120 11.37 14.27 15.41
N PHE A 121 12.24 14.06 14.41
CA PHE A 121 12.83 12.76 14.09
C PHE A 121 14.04 12.46 14.99
N ASN A 122 13.87 11.75 16.11
CA ASN A 122 14.87 11.58 17.17
C ASN A 122 14.70 10.29 17.98
N GLY A 123 15.40 10.19 19.11
CA GLY A 123 15.13 9.19 20.14
C GLY A 123 15.78 7.83 19.91
N VAL A 124 16.63 7.68 18.90
CA VAL A 124 17.41 6.46 18.64
C VAL A 124 18.87 6.66 19.04
N ALA A 125 19.36 5.83 19.95
CA ALA A 125 20.73 5.91 20.47
C ALA A 125 21.79 5.75 19.37
N GLY A 126 22.85 6.56 19.42
CA GLY A 126 23.94 6.53 18.43
C GLY A 126 23.55 7.05 17.05
N ARG A 127 22.36 7.63 16.88
CA ARG A 127 21.87 8.23 15.64
C ARG A 127 21.63 9.73 15.82
N VAL A 128 21.66 10.46 14.71
CA VAL A 128 21.35 11.90 14.71
C VAL A 128 19.91 12.09 15.16
N SER A 129 19.69 13.07 16.04
CA SER A 129 18.37 13.45 16.52
C SER A 129 18.02 14.84 16.03
N SER A 130 16.86 14.96 15.37
CA SER A 130 16.28 16.23 14.98
C SER A 130 15.36 16.79 16.06
N ARG A 131 15.38 18.12 16.22
CA ARG A 131 14.33 18.84 16.93
C ARG A 131 13.02 18.79 16.12
N PRO A 132 11.85 19.00 16.74
CA PRO A 132 10.62 19.14 15.96
C PRO A 132 10.76 20.31 14.97
N PRO A 133 10.26 20.14 13.74
CA PRO A 133 10.38 21.17 12.70
C PRO A 133 9.63 22.44 13.12
N ARG A 134 10.13 23.60 12.69
CA ARG A 134 9.40 24.88 12.83
C ARG A 134 9.03 25.50 11.50
N HIS A 135 9.61 25.03 10.40
CA HIS A 135 9.38 25.56 9.06
C HIS A 135 8.87 24.48 8.12
N PHE A 136 8.11 24.86 7.09
CA PHE A 136 7.46 23.93 6.16
C PHE A 136 8.47 23.00 5.46
N ARG A 137 9.62 23.55 5.05
CA ARG A 137 10.71 22.78 4.44
C ARG A 137 11.39 21.82 5.43
N GLU A 138 11.50 22.21 6.70
CA GLU A 138 12.02 21.31 7.75
C GLU A 138 11.07 20.13 7.98
N ALA A 139 9.76 20.39 8.01
CA ALA A 139 8.73 19.36 8.17
C ALA A 139 8.79 18.33 7.03
N LEU A 140 8.73 18.80 5.78
CA LEU A 140 8.84 17.92 4.60
C LEU A 140 10.17 17.14 4.57
N GLY A 141 11.29 17.78 4.93
CA GLY A 141 12.59 17.12 4.99
C GLY A 141 12.65 16.00 6.03
N GLN A 142 12.09 16.23 7.22
CA GLN A 142 11.99 15.18 8.24
C GLN A 142 11.05 14.05 7.80
N MET A 143 9.95 14.35 7.12
CA MET A 143 9.04 13.33 6.57
C MET A 143 9.72 12.45 5.52
N SER A 144 10.45 13.03 4.56
CA SER A 144 11.20 12.23 3.56
C SER A 144 12.22 11.30 4.23
N ASN A 145 12.99 11.81 5.20
CA ASN A 145 13.97 11.01 5.93
C ASN A 145 13.32 9.89 6.74
N PHE A 146 12.19 10.20 7.40
CA PHE A 146 11.43 9.24 8.18
C PHE A 146 10.92 8.09 7.31
N LEU A 147 10.21 8.40 6.22
CA LEU A 147 9.66 7.39 5.31
C LEU A 147 10.76 6.55 4.64
N GLY A 148 11.86 7.19 4.24
CA GLY A 148 13.00 6.49 3.64
C GLY A 148 13.72 5.54 4.62
N ILE A 149 13.83 5.91 5.89
CA ILE A 149 14.44 5.05 6.91
C ILE A 149 13.52 3.90 7.30
N LEU A 150 12.23 4.15 7.51
CA LEU A 150 11.30 3.11 7.96
C LEU A 150 10.96 2.08 6.91
N GLN A 151 11.19 2.36 5.62
CA GLN A 151 11.20 1.31 4.60
C GLN A 151 12.27 0.23 4.87
N SER A 152 13.32 0.52 5.64
CA SER A 152 14.31 -0.51 6.02
C SER A 152 13.88 -1.33 7.24
N GLU A 153 12.83 -0.92 7.95
CA GLU A 153 12.28 -1.64 9.11
C GLU A 153 10.94 -2.31 8.83
N TRP A 154 10.33 -2.09 7.66
CA TRP A 154 9.03 -2.65 7.25
C TRP A 154 9.05 -3.04 5.77
N ALA A 155 8.34 -4.11 5.40
CA ALA A 155 8.39 -4.64 4.03
C ALA A 155 7.66 -3.77 2.99
N GLY A 156 6.50 -3.26 3.39
CA GLY A 156 5.49 -2.68 2.51
C GLY A 156 5.29 -1.18 2.73
N ALA A 157 4.07 -0.73 2.41
CA ALA A 157 3.73 0.69 2.36
C ALA A 157 3.89 1.40 3.71
N GLN A 158 4.45 2.62 3.65
CA GLN A 158 4.59 3.55 4.76
C GLN A 158 3.66 4.76 4.51
N ALA A 159 2.70 5.00 5.40
CA ALA A 159 1.67 6.00 5.17
C ALA A 159 1.68 7.15 6.19
N PHE A 160 1.37 8.36 5.73
CA PHE A 160 0.95 9.47 6.58
C PHE A 160 -0.49 9.89 6.26
N SER A 161 -1.30 10.08 7.30
CA SER A 161 -2.64 10.64 7.18
C SER A 161 -2.65 12.15 7.42
N SER A 162 -3.65 12.84 6.85
CA SER A 162 -3.89 14.28 7.07
C SER A 162 -2.69 15.16 6.72
N PHE A 163 -2.04 14.85 5.58
CA PHE A 163 -0.82 15.49 5.13
C PHE A 163 -0.99 17.01 4.97
N ASP A 164 -2.05 17.43 4.29
CA ASP A 164 -2.38 18.83 4.05
C ASP A 164 -2.79 19.56 5.33
N THR A 165 -3.67 18.96 6.14
CA THR A 165 -4.12 19.55 7.41
C THR A 165 -2.97 19.82 8.38
N TYR A 166 -2.08 18.83 8.57
CA TYR A 166 -0.98 18.96 9.54
C TYR A 166 0.14 19.89 9.07
N LEU A 167 0.32 20.08 7.76
CA LEU A 167 1.38 20.93 7.21
C LEU A 167 0.94 22.39 6.97
N ALA A 168 -0.35 22.65 6.80
CA ALA A 168 -0.90 23.98 6.57
C ALA A 168 -0.46 25.06 7.61
N PRO A 169 -0.38 24.77 8.92
CA PRO A 169 0.11 25.74 9.91
C PRO A 169 1.54 26.25 9.63
N TYR A 170 2.41 25.41 9.06
CA TYR A 170 3.79 25.78 8.75
C TYR A 170 3.87 26.73 7.55
N VAL A 171 3.01 26.54 6.55
CA VAL A 171 2.88 27.48 5.42
C VAL A 171 2.40 28.84 5.90
N PHE A 172 1.45 28.87 6.84
CA PHE A 172 0.95 30.11 7.44
C PHE A 172 2.04 30.84 8.21
N TYR A 173 2.74 30.09 9.07
CA TYR A 173 3.83 30.58 9.92
C TYR A 173 4.97 31.19 9.11
N ASP A 174 5.38 30.51 8.04
CA ASP A 174 6.46 30.95 7.16
C ASP A 174 6.00 32.05 6.18
N GLY A 175 4.69 32.27 6.04
CA GLY A 175 4.12 33.27 5.12
C GLY A 175 4.41 32.98 3.65
N LEU A 176 4.46 31.68 3.28
CA LEU A 176 4.93 31.26 1.97
C LEU A 176 3.95 31.60 0.85
N SER A 177 4.51 32.03 -0.29
CA SER A 177 3.80 32.12 -1.55
C SER A 177 3.55 30.74 -2.16
N PHE A 178 2.59 30.65 -3.08
CA PHE A 178 2.32 29.43 -3.85
C PHE A 178 3.58 28.87 -4.54
N ALA A 179 4.42 29.75 -5.12
CA ALA A 179 5.65 29.35 -5.79
C ALA A 179 6.65 28.67 -4.85
N GLU A 180 6.73 29.12 -3.59
CA GLU A 180 7.59 28.53 -2.57
C GLU A 180 7.04 27.19 -2.07
N VAL A 181 5.73 27.11 -1.83
CA VAL A 181 5.05 25.86 -1.48
C VAL A 181 5.27 24.81 -2.57
N LYS A 182 5.04 25.17 -3.84
CA LYS A 182 5.25 24.28 -4.99
C LYS A 182 6.70 23.80 -5.12
N LYS A 183 7.69 24.67 -4.90
CA LYS A 183 9.10 24.27 -4.90
C LYS A 183 9.43 23.28 -3.77
N ALA A 184 8.88 23.50 -2.57
CA ALA A 184 9.11 22.61 -1.44
C ALA A 184 8.42 21.24 -1.62
N ILE A 185 7.18 21.23 -2.10
CA ILE A 185 6.45 20.01 -2.44
C ILE A 185 7.15 19.24 -3.57
N ARG A 186 7.61 19.93 -4.62
CA ARG A 186 8.41 19.30 -5.68
C ARG A 186 9.63 18.59 -5.10
N GLN A 187 10.40 19.26 -4.26
CA GLN A 187 11.56 18.63 -3.62
C GLN A 187 11.17 17.39 -2.81
N PHE A 188 10.08 17.45 -2.05
CA PHE A 188 9.56 16.30 -1.28
C PHE A 188 9.20 15.11 -2.19
N VAL A 189 8.46 15.35 -3.28
CA VAL A 189 8.07 14.30 -4.24
C VAL A 189 9.30 13.68 -4.90
N TYR A 190 10.26 14.47 -5.36
CA TYR A 190 11.50 13.95 -5.96
C TYR A 190 12.29 13.09 -4.96
N ASN A 191 12.42 13.53 -3.72
CA ASN A 191 13.13 12.76 -2.67
C ASN A 191 12.51 11.38 -2.42
N LEU A 192 11.20 11.21 -2.66
CA LEU A 192 10.51 9.93 -2.50
C LEU A 192 10.52 9.05 -3.77
N ASN A 193 10.93 9.58 -4.92
CA ASN A 193 10.97 8.82 -6.18
C ASN A 193 12.39 8.49 -6.64
N VAL A 194 13.42 9.12 -6.10
CA VAL A 194 14.82 8.77 -6.40
C VAL A 194 15.24 7.58 -5.51
N PRO A 195 15.47 6.38 -6.09
CA PRO A 195 15.80 5.19 -5.31
C PRO A 195 17.17 5.34 -4.65
N ALA A 196 17.25 4.99 -3.36
CA ALA A 196 18.48 4.99 -2.59
C ALA A 196 19.14 3.58 -2.59
N ARG A 197 19.90 3.29 -1.54
CA ARG A 197 20.83 2.14 -1.41
C ARG A 197 20.23 0.75 -1.65
N TRP A 198 18.91 0.59 -1.55
CA TRP A 198 18.21 -0.70 -1.73
C TRP A 198 17.65 -0.93 -3.14
N GLY A 199 17.84 0.03 -4.06
CA GLY A 199 17.47 -0.11 -5.46
C GLY A 199 15.98 0.08 -5.76
N GLN A 200 15.21 0.51 -4.76
CA GLN A 200 13.77 0.75 -4.82
C GLN A 200 13.44 2.08 -4.12
N SER A 201 12.48 2.82 -4.68
CA SER A 201 11.94 4.02 -4.05
C SER A 201 10.95 3.65 -2.94
N PRO A 202 10.88 4.43 -1.84
CA PRO A 202 10.00 4.12 -0.72
C PRO A 202 8.55 4.04 -1.13
N PHE A 203 7.94 2.87 -0.85
CA PHE A 203 6.52 2.66 -1.07
C PHE A 203 5.77 3.53 -0.07
N THR A 204 5.32 4.69 -0.52
CA THR A 204 4.76 5.72 0.35
C THR A 204 3.37 6.13 -0.07
N ASN A 205 2.52 6.43 0.91
CA ASN A 205 1.18 6.96 0.71
C ASN A 205 0.96 8.20 1.57
N VAL A 206 0.25 9.17 1.02
CA VAL A 206 -0.25 10.33 1.77
C VAL A 206 -1.76 10.42 1.60
N THR A 207 -2.48 10.67 2.70
CA THR A 207 -3.91 10.98 2.66
C THR A 207 -4.11 12.48 2.76
N LEU A 208 -4.87 13.02 1.81
CA LEU A 208 -5.26 14.42 1.72
C LEU A 208 -6.71 14.55 2.20
N ASP A 209 -6.92 15.39 3.20
CA ASP A 209 -8.27 15.61 3.76
C ASP A 209 -9.10 16.53 2.87
N ILE A 210 -8.46 17.48 2.17
CA ILE A 210 -9.04 18.54 1.33
C ILE A 210 -9.86 19.56 2.14
N VAL A 211 -10.79 19.09 2.97
CA VAL A 211 -11.55 19.87 3.93
C VAL A 211 -11.03 19.60 5.33
N VAL A 212 -10.88 20.65 6.16
CA VAL A 212 -10.42 20.49 7.55
C VAL A 212 -11.34 19.50 8.29
N PRO A 213 -10.82 18.34 8.73
CA PRO A 213 -11.67 17.34 9.35
C PRO A 213 -12.33 17.81 10.64
N ALA A 214 -13.57 17.40 10.87
CA ALA A 214 -14.34 17.81 12.05
C ALA A 214 -13.64 17.47 13.38
N ASP A 215 -12.95 16.34 13.45
CA ASP A 215 -12.20 15.87 14.62
C ASP A 215 -10.87 16.62 14.84
N LEU A 216 -10.35 17.30 13.82
CA LEU A 216 -9.14 18.12 13.91
C LEU A 216 -9.43 19.62 14.02
N ARG A 217 -10.61 20.07 13.56
CA ARG A 217 -10.98 21.48 13.40
C ARG A 217 -10.67 22.35 14.62
N GLU A 218 -11.08 21.88 15.80
CA GLU A 218 -10.93 22.58 17.09
C GLU A 218 -9.61 22.28 17.81
N LEU A 219 -8.77 21.41 17.25
CA LEU A 219 -7.44 21.13 17.79
C LEU A 219 -6.45 22.19 17.31
N TYR A 220 -5.34 22.32 18.05
CA TYR A 220 -4.26 23.22 17.69
C TYR A 220 -3.02 22.45 17.19
N PRO A 221 -2.23 23.05 16.28
CA PRO A 221 -0.97 22.46 15.85
C PRO A 221 0.02 22.43 17.01
N THR A 222 0.75 21.32 17.17
CA THR A 222 1.59 21.07 18.34
C THR A 222 3.09 21.07 18.05
N TYR A 223 3.86 21.60 19.00
CA TYR A 223 5.32 21.56 19.08
C TYR A 223 5.70 21.26 20.54
N ARG A 224 6.27 20.07 20.83
CA ARG A 224 6.59 19.60 22.19
C ARG A 224 5.41 19.75 23.17
N ASP A 225 4.24 19.28 22.77
CA ASP A 225 2.98 19.32 23.52
C ASP A 225 2.50 20.74 23.87
N ARG A 226 3.05 21.76 23.21
CA ARG A 226 2.59 23.15 23.27
C ARG A 226 2.04 23.56 21.91
N HIS A 227 1.35 24.69 21.88
CA HIS A 227 0.94 25.31 20.63
C HIS A 227 2.16 25.61 19.74
N LEU A 228 2.09 25.33 18.43
CA LEU A 228 3.18 25.57 17.47
C LEU A 228 3.64 27.04 17.51
N PHE A 229 2.69 27.95 17.71
CA PHE A 229 2.91 29.39 17.77
C PHE A 229 3.14 29.94 19.19
N HIS A 230 3.25 29.06 20.19
CA HIS A 230 3.42 29.48 21.58
C HIS A 230 4.66 30.35 21.77
N GLY A 231 4.48 31.52 22.39
CA GLY A 231 5.56 32.45 22.68
C GLY A 231 6.12 33.19 21.47
N ILE A 232 5.47 33.08 20.29
CA ILE A 232 5.86 33.84 19.10
C ILE A 232 5.23 35.22 19.17
N GLN A 233 6.06 36.26 19.14
CA GLN A 233 5.63 37.65 19.08
C GLN A 233 5.88 38.18 17.67
N ASN A 234 4.82 38.21 16.84
CA ASN A 234 4.87 38.73 15.48
C ASN A 234 3.55 39.44 15.14
N GLU A 235 3.58 40.77 15.13
CA GLU A 235 2.39 41.61 14.91
C GLU A 235 1.77 41.39 13.52
N ALA A 236 2.58 41.20 12.49
CA ALA A 236 2.10 40.95 11.14
C ALA A 236 1.39 39.59 11.03
N LEU A 237 1.91 38.57 11.71
CA LEU A 237 1.30 37.25 11.75
C LEU A 237 0.00 37.26 12.56
N LEU A 238 -0.05 37.99 13.68
CA LEU A 238 -1.26 38.18 14.46
C LEU A 238 -2.33 38.94 13.67
N ALA A 239 -1.97 40.02 12.98
CA ALA A 239 -2.89 40.75 12.12
C ALA A 239 -3.46 39.87 10.99
N ARG A 240 -2.62 39.02 10.37
CA ARG A 240 -3.08 38.01 9.39
C ARG A 240 -4.04 37.00 9.99
N ALA A 241 -3.82 36.57 11.24
CA ALA A 241 -4.72 35.67 11.95
C ALA A 241 -6.06 36.37 12.26
N GLN A 242 -6.02 37.59 12.79
CA GLN A 242 -7.20 38.40 13.12
C GLN A 242 -8.06 38.76 11.90
N ALA A 243 -7.44 38.91 10.73
CA ALA A 243 -8.17 39.09 9.48
C ALA A 243 -9.02 37.87 9.08
N ARG A 244 -8.74 36.68 9.65
CA ARG A 244 -9.52 35.44 9.43
C ARG A 244 -10.59 35.25 10.49
N ASP A 245 -10.25 35.54 11.74
CA ASP A 245 -11.16 35.47 12.87
C ASP A 245 -10.82 36.57 13.89
N MET A 246 -11.74 37.51 14.06
CA MET A 246 -11.62 38.62 15.01
C MET A 246 -11.60 38.15 16.48
N GLY A 247 -11.98 36.90 16.76
CA GLY A 247 -11.89 36.26 18.07
C GLY A 247 -10.45 35.90 18.48
N ILE A 248 -9.49 35.94 17.55
CA ILE A 248 -8.08 35.62 17.82
C ILE A 248 -7.42 36.80 18.56
N ARG A 249 -7.08 36.59 19.83
CA ARG A 249 -6.42 37.61 20.67
C ARG A 249 -4.91 37.48 20.64
N ASN A 250 -4.43 36.25 20.48
CA ASN A 250 -3.01 35.93 20.33
C ASN A 250 -2.86 34.67 19.46
N LEU A 251 -1.63 34.35 19.04
CA LEU A 251 -1.39 33.23 18.13
C LEU A 251 -1.69 31.85 18.75
N ASP A 252 -1.78 31.70 20.08
CA ASP A 252 -2.20 30.46 20.74
C ASP A 252 -3.72 30.18 20.60
N ASP A 253 -4.51 31.14 20.12
CA ASP A 253 -5.94 30.95 19.81
C ASP A 253 -6.14 30.23 18.46
N LEU A 254 -5.10 30.10 17.63
CA LEU A 254 -5.21 29.43 16.33
C LEU A 254 -5.54 27.92 16.48
N ARG A 255 -6.54 27.46 15.75
CA ARG A 255 -6.89 26.05 15.51
C ARG A 255 -6.70 25.64 14.06
N PHE A 256 -6.75 24.34 13.77
CA PHE A 256 -6.65 23.82 12.40
C PHE A 256 -7.69 24.42 11.46
N ALA A 257 -8.88 24.77 11.97
CA ALA A 257 -9.92 25.48 11.23
C ALA A 257 -9.44 26.73 10.47
N HIS A 258 -8.44 27.45 11.01
CA HIS A 258 -8.00 28.72 10.43
C HIS A 258 -7.00 28.57 9.28
N PHE A 259 -6.54 27.36 8.96
CA PHE A 259 -5.49 27.13 7.95
C PHE A 259 -6.01 26.52 6.63
N ALA A 260 -7.32 26.56 6.40
CA ALA A 260 -7.92 26.13 5.13
C ALA A 260 -7.28 26.79 3.88
N PRO A 261 -6.93 28.10 3.88
CA PRO A 261 -6.23 28.71 2.74
C PRO A 261 -4.87 28.07 2.45
N GLU A 262 -4.13 27.68 3.48
CA GLU A 262 -2.83 27.01 3.32
C GLU A 262 -2.97 25.56 2.88
N MET A 263 -4.02 24.86 3.32
CA MET A 263 -4.36 23.53 2.78
C MET A 263 -4.62 23.60 1.28
N GLU A 264 -5.38 24.61 0.80
CA GLU A 264 -5.61 24.83 -0.63
C GLU A 264 -4.28 24.97 -1.39
N LEU A 265 -3.34 25.78 -0.89
CA LEU A 265 -2.03 25.97 -1.52
C LEU A 265 -1.24 24.65 -1.61
N ILE A 266 -1.23 23.86 -0.53
CA ILE A 266 -0.53 22.57 -0.49
C ILE A 266 -1.14 21.60 -1.51
N ASN A 267 -2.47 21.48 -1.52
CA ASN A 267 -3.18 20.54 -2.37
C ASN A 267 -3.01 20.88 -3.86
N ILE A 268 -3.19 22.15 -4.25
CA ILE A 268 -2.96 22.57 -5.64
C ILE A 268 -1.49 22.35 -6.03
N ALA A 269 -0.54 22.75 -5.19
CA ALA A 269 0.88 22.57 -5.46
C ALA A 269 1.27 21.10 -5.63
N TYR A 270 0.71 20.21 -4.80
CA TYR A 270 0.93 18.76 -4.88
C TYR A 270 0.42 18.20 -6.20
N TYR A 271 -0.82 18.50 -6.58
CA TYR A 271 -1.40 17.98 -7.81
C TYR A 271 -0.77 18.56 -9.07
N GLU A 272 -0.37 19.84 -9.07
CA GLU A 272 0.40 20.40 -10.19
C GLU A 272 1.72 19.65 -10.37
N VAL A 273 2.48 19.39 -9.30
CA VAL A 273 3.73 18.63 -9.36
C VAL A 273 3.51 17.20 -9.87
N MET A 274 2.47 16.50 -9.36
CA MET A 274 2.13 15.15 -9.80
C MET A 274 1.65 15.09 -11.27
N THR A 275 1.09 16.17 -11.79
CA THR A 275 0.59 16.28 -13.18
C THR A 275 1.68 16.68 -14.18
N GLU A 276 2.65 17.49 -13.73
CA GLU A 276 3.85 17.85 -14.48
C GLU A 276 4.73 16.63 -14.76
N GLY A 277 4.96 15.80 -13.74
CA GLY A 277 5.89 14.67 -13.82
C GLY A 277 7.36 15.09 -13.69
N ASP A 278 8.26 14.19 -14.06
CA ASP A 278 9.71 14.43 -14.06
C ASP A 278 10.16 15.35 -15.21
N ALA A 279 11.47 15.53 -15.38
CA ALA A 279 12.02 16.39 -16.43
C ALA A 279 11.65 15.96 -17.86
N ASN A 280 11.20 14.72 -18.06
CA ASN A 280 10.74 14.16 -19.34
C ASN A 280 9.22 13.97 -19.37
N GLY A 281 8.49 14.47 -18.36
CA GLY A 281 7.05 14.28 -18.21
C GLY A 281 6.64 12.86 -17.80
N GLN A 282 7.56 12.05 -17.27
CA GLN A 282 7.21 10.75 -16.68
C GLN A 282 6.44 10.96 -15.37
N PRO A 283 5.41 10.17 -15.09
CA PRO A 283 4.65 10.29 -13.86
C PRO A 283 5.51 9.94 -12.64
N PHE A 284 5.24 10.58 -11.50
CA PHE A 284 5.76 10.13 -10.22
C PHE A 284 4.92 8.95 -9.72
N THR A 285 5.60 7.93 -9.19
CA THR A 285 4.93 6.77 -8.58
C THR A 285 4.52 7.07 -7.14
N PHE A 286 5.33 7.84 -6.41
CA PHE A 286 5.18 8.09 -4.98
C PHE A 286 5.20 9.59 -4.60
N PRO A 287 4.72 9.97 -3.41
CA PRO A 287 3.81 9.18 -2.62
C PRO A 287 2.48 9.01 -3.36
N ILE A 288 1.82 7.88 -3.14
CA ILE A 288 0.48 7.64 -3.68
C ILE A 288 -0.49 8.56 -2.93
N PRO A 289 -1.23 9.45 -3.61
CA PRO A 289 -2.26 10.25 -2.96
C PRO A 289 -3.55 9.46 -2.78
N THR A 290 -4.09 9.49 -1.56
CA THR A 290 -5.46 9.10 -1.26
C THR A 290 -6.28 10.36 -0.95
N VAL A 291 -7.39 10.57 -1.66
CA VAL A 291 -8.29 11.70 -1.48
C VAL A 291 -9.56 11.22 -0.80
N ASN A 292 -9.88 11.82 0.34
CA ASN A 292 -11.13 11.59 1.03
C ASN A 292 -12.25 12.40 0.35
N ILE A 293 -13.23 11.72 -0.24
CA ILE A 293 -14.39 12.38 -0.83
C ILE A 293 -15.58 12.24 0.12
N THR A 294 -15.82 13.28 0.90
CA THR A 294 -16.91 13.41 1.88
C THR A 294 -18.09 14.19 1.30
N GLU A 295 -19.22 14.22 2.01
CA GLU A 295 -20.43 14.93 1.55
C GLU A 295 -20.24 16.44 1.43
N ASP A 296 -19.31 17.02 2.19
CA ASP A 296 -18.95 18.44 2.18
C ASP A 296 -17.81 18.78 1.19
N PHE A 297 -17.38 17.82 0.36
CA PHE A 297 -16.38 18.06 -0.68
C PHE A 297 -16.90 19.07 -1.72
N ASP A 298 -16.20 20.20 -1.86
CA ASP A 298 -16.50 21.21 -2.86
C ASP A 298 -15.96 20.81 -4.24
N TRP A 299 -16.85 20.26 -5.06
CA TRP A 299 -16.58 19.80 -6.42
C TRP A 299 -16.15 20.91 -7.39
N ASP A 300 -16.48 22.17 -7.10
CA ASP A 300 -16.22 23.31 -7.99
C ASP A 300 -15.05 24.18 -7.49
N SER A 301 -14.36 23.74 -6.44
CA SER A 301 -13.17 24.39 -5.89
C SER A 301 -11.96 24.30 -6.83
N LYS A 302 -11.01 25.23 -6.67
CA LYS A 302 -9.71 25.18 -7.36
C LYS A 302 -8.93 23.91 -7.04
N VAL A 303 -9.06 23.40 -5.81
CA VAL A 303 -8.45 22.15 -5.39
C VAL A 303 -9.05 20.98 -6.17
N ALA A 304 -10.38 20.93 -6.31
CA ALA A 304 -11.04 19.92 -7.12
C ALA A 304 -10.58 19.98 -8.58
N THR A 305 -10.48 21.17 -9.19
CA THR A 305 -9.92 21.31 -10.55
C THR A 305 -8.53 20.68 -10.66
N ALA A 306 -7.60 20.99 -9.75
CA ALA A 306 -6.26 20.42 -9.78
C ALA A 306 -6.23 18.88 -9.60
N ILE A 307 -7.09 18.36 -8.72
CA ILE A 307 -7.26 16.90 -8.52
C ILE A 307 -7.75 16.23 -9.81
N PHE A 308 -8.80 16.79 -10.44
CA PHE A 308 -9.43 16.17 -11.59
C PHE A 308 -8.66 16.39 -12.90
N ASP A 309 -7.87 17.47 -13.02
CA ASP A 309 -6.87 17.61 -14.09
C ASP A 309 -5.85 16.47 -14.01
N ASN A 310 -5.34 16.17 -12.81
CA ASN A 310 -4.47 15.02 -12.62
C ASN A 310 -5.20 13.70 -12.90
N ALA A 311 -6.44 13.55 -12.43
CA ALA A 311 -7.21 12.32 -12.60
C ALA A 311 -7.49 12.02 -14.09
N ALA A 312 -7.83 13.05 -14.87
CA ALA A 312 -8.09 12.95 -16.30
C ALA A 312 -6.83 12.57 -17.09
N LYS A 313 -5.66 13.14 -16.75
CA LYS A 313 -4.40 12.95 -17.49
C LYS A 313 -3.59 11.75 -17.03
N VAL A 314 -3.32 11.65 -15.72
CA VAL A 314 -2.38 10.66 -15.15
C VAL A 314 -3.13 9.64 -14.30
N GLY A 315 -4.14 10.07 -13.54
CA GLY A 315 -4.92 9.18 -12.68
C GLY A 315 -4.23 8.80 -11.38
N SER A 316 -3.45 9.69 -10.75
CA SER A 316 -2.55 9.36 -9.62
C SER A 316 -3.28 8.99 -8.31
N SER A 317 -4.49 9.48 -8.12
CA SER A 317 -5.23 9.37 -6.85
C SER A 317 -5.98 8.05 -6.67
N TYR A 318 -6.05 7.62 -5.42
CA TYR A 318 -7.13 6.81 -4.89
C TYR A 318 -8.23 7.73 -4.38
N PHE A 319 -9.48 7.43 -4.75
CA PHE A 319 -10.63 8.15 -4.23
C PHE A 319 -11.32 7.26 -3.20
N GLN A 320 -11.27 7.71 -1.95
CA GLN A 320 -11.99 7.08 -0.87
C GLN A 320 -13.42 7.60 -0.86
N ASN A 321 -14.37 6.68 -1.05
CA ASN A 321 -15.77 7.00 -1.11
C ASN A 321 -16.33 7.13 0.31
N PHE A 322 -16.65 8.35 0.76
CA PHE A 322 -17.47 8.60 1.94
C PHE A 322 -18.82 9.22 1.60
N ILE A 323 -19.25 9.16 0.33
CA ILE A 323 -20.58 9.59 -0.11
C ILE A 323 -21.48 8.35 -0.19
N GLY A 324 -21.30 7.51 -1.21
CA GLY A 324 -22.16 6.36 -1.44
C GLY A 324 -21.93 5.22 -0.45
N SER A 325 -20.71 5.06 0.08
CA SER A 325 -20.39 3.96 1.01
C SER A 325 -21.10 4.09 2.36
N GLN A 326 -21.42 5.32 2.80
CA GLN A 326 -21.99 5.59 4.12
C GLN A 326 -23.49 5.27 4.21
N TYR A 327 -24.14 5.01 3.08
CA TYR A 327 -25.57 4.80 3.02
C TYR A 327 -25.94 3.55 2.22
N ILE A 328 -26.99 2.88 2.67
CA ILE A 328 -27.71 1.86 1.90
C ILE A 328 -28.94 2.56 1.34
N ARG A 329 -29.14 2.45 0.02
CA ARG A 329 -30.36 2.90 -0.63
C ARG A 329 -31.36 1.75 -0.70
N ASP A 330 -32.58 2.02 -0.28
CA ASP A 330 -33.69 1.11 -0.52
C ASP A 330 -34.00 1.06 -2.03
N PRO A 331 -33.95 -0.11 -2.69
CA PRO A 331 -34.13 -0.21 -4.13
C PRO A 331 -35.54 0.19 -4.62
N ALA A 332 -36.56 0.11 -3.77
CA ALA A 332 -37.95 0.38 -4.14
C ALA A 332 -38.38 1.83 -3.83
N THR A 333 -37.83 2.42 -2.77
CA THR A 333 -38.25 3.76 -2.29
C THR A 333 -37.18 4.82 -2.51
N GLY A 334 -35.92 4.43 -2.76
CA GLY A 334 -34.79 5.34 -2.86
C GLY A 334 -34.36 5.96 -1.54
N GLU A 335 -34.96 5.56 -0.41
CA GLU A 335 -34.65 6.05 0.92
C GLU A 335 -33.19 5.71 1.28
N ARG A 336 -32.46 6.68 1.83
CA ARG A 336 -31.09 6.48 2.31
C ARG A 336 -31.10 6.16 3.80
N ARG A 337 -30.49 5.03 4.18
CA ARG A 337 -30.25 4.64 5.58
C ARG A 337 -28.77 4.51 5.83
N LEU A 338 -28.30 4.80 7.05
CA LEU A 338 -26.90 4.66 7.40
C LEU A 338 -26.45 3.20 7.18
N ASN A 339 -25.31 3.02 6.54
CA ASN A 339 -24.70 1.71 6.35
C ASN A 339 -23.92 1.32 7.62
N PRO A 340 -24.38 0.33 8.41
CA PRO A 340 -23.70 -0.07 9.65
C PRO A 340 -22.34 -0.73 9.38
N GLU A 341 -22.12 -1.25 8.17
CA GLU A 341 -20.83 -1.83 7.76
C GLU A 341 -19.87 -0.78 7.18
N ALA A 342 -20.27 0.50 7.09
CA ALA A 342 -19.43 1.53 6.50
C ALA A 342 -18.28 1.94 7.41
N TYR A 343 -17.13 2.19 6.78
CA TYR A 343 -16.02 2.82 7.47
C TYR A 343 -16.25 4.33 7.55
N SER A 344 -16.23 4.92 8.74
CA SER A 344 -16.53 6.34 8.93
C SER A 344 -15.30 7.24 8.71
N PRO A 345 -15.46 8.50 8.27
CA PRO A 345 -14.34 9.41 8.01
C PRO A 345 -13.42 9.65 9.21
N GLY A 346 -13.97 9.77 10.43
CA GLY A 346 -13.20 9.98 11.65
C GLY A 346 -12.40 8.75 12.10
N ALA A 347 -12.78 7.56 11.64
CA ALA A 347 -12.09 6.33 12.01
C ALA A 347 -10.64 6.30 11.49
N VAL A 348 -10.34 7.02 10.39
CA VAL A 348 -9.02 7.09 9.71
C VAL A 348 -7.89 7.53 10.67
N ARG A 349 -8.21 8.33 11.68
CA ARG A 349 -7.26 8.95 12.62
C ARG A 349 -7.38 8.41 14.06
N SER A 350 -8.40 7.58 14.31
CA SER A 350 -8.82 7.22 15.67
C SER A 350 -8.03 6.08 16.34
N MET A 351 -7.18 5.37 15.58
CA MET A 351 -6.48 4.18 16.08
C MET A 351 -5.34 4.51 17.06
N CYS A 352 -4.93 5.78 17.21
CA CYS A 352 -3.69 6.15 17.91
C CYS A 352 -3.67 5.90 19.43
N CYS A 353 -4.76 6.04 20.20
CA CYS A 353 -4.65 5.92 21.68
C CYS A 353 -5.95 5.68 22.48
N ARG A 354 -7.16 5.68 21.90
CA ARG A 354 -8.40 5.78 22.70
C ARG A 354 -9.54 4.82 22.31
N LEU A 355 -9.40 4.08 21.21
CA LEU A 355 -10.38 3.07 20.82
C LEU A 355 -10.04 1.73 21.50
N GLN A 356 -10.92 1.26 22.39
CA GLN A 356 -11.06 -0.17 22.65
C GLN A 356 -11.83 -0.75 21.45
N LEU A 357 -11.14 -1.59 20.68
CA LEU A 357 -11.69 -2.23 19.49
C LEU A 357 -12.53 -3.43 19.95
N ASP A 358 -13.80 -3.50 19.55
CA ASP A 358 -14.64 -4.67 19.87
C ASP A 358 -14.18 -5.86 19.02
N LEU A 359 -13.62 -6.86 19.68
CA LEU A 359 -13.10 -8.07 19.03
C LEU A 359 -14.21 -8.98 18.49
N ARG A 360 -15.49 -8.70 18.81
CA ARG A 360 -16.65 -9.41 18.26
C ARG A 360 -17.06 -8.90 16.88
N GLU A 361 -16.46 -7.81 16.40
CA GLU A 361 -16.73 -7.24 15.09
C GLU A 361 -15.46 -7.27 14.21
N LEU A 362 -15.61 -7.57 12.91
CA LEU A 362 -14.51 -7.40 11.97
C LEU A 362 -14.37 -5.92 11.64
N LEU A 363 -13.39 -5.30 12.27
CA LEU A 363 -13.09 -3.91 12.05
C LEU A 363 -12.42 -3.72 10.69
N LYS A 364 -12.82 -2.66 10.01
CA LYS A 364 -12.19 -2.27 8.75
C LYS A 364 -10.83 -1.63 9.04
N ARG A 365 -9.78 -2.11 8.37
CA ARG A 365 -8.48 -1.43 8.36
C ARG A 365 -8.70 -0.06 7.71
N GLY A 366 -8.34 1.00 8.43
CA GLY A 366 -8.52 2.35 7.93
C GLY A 366 -7.61 2.67 6.75
N ASN A 367 -8.15 3.45 5.81
CA ASN A 367 -7.55 3.78 4.51
C ASN A 367 -7.42 2.58 3.54
N GLY A 368 -7.10 2.87 2.27
CA GLY A 368 -7.13 1.89 1.18
C GLY A 368 -5.98 0.88 1.21
N LEU A 369 -5.84 0.12 0.14
CA LEU A 369 -4.89 -1.00 -0.01
C LEU A 369 -3.43 -0.66 0.35
N PHE A 370 -3.02 0.61 0.18
CA PHE A 370 -1.67 1.10 0.45
C PHE A 370 -1.59 2.20 1.50
N GLY A 371 -2.72 2.53 2.13
CA GLY A 371 -2.90 3.81 2.80
C GLY A 371 -3.00 3.79 4.32
N SER A 372 -2.62 2.72 5.04
CA SER A 372 -2.90 2.49 6.47
C SER A 372 -3.14 3.73 7.33
N ALA A 373 -4.26 3.72 8.07
CA ALA A 373 -4.59 4.72 9.08
C ALA A 373 -3.47 4.93 10.12
N GLU A 374 -3.57 6.02 10.88
CA GLU A 374 -2.55 6.39 11.87
C GLU A 374 -2.34 5.30 12.93
N MET A 375 -1.09 4.87 13.15
CA MET A 375 -0.69 3.88 14.17
C MET A 375 -1.35 2.51 14.02
N THR A 376 -1.62 2.11 12.78
CA THR A 376 -2.13 0.79 12.40
C THR A 376 -1.47 0.33 11.09
N GLY A 377 -1.77 -0.89 10.67
CA GLY A 377 -1.17 -1.53 9.52
C GLY A 377 -1.45 -3.02 9.55
N SER A 378 -0.60 -3.81 8.92
CA SER A 378 -0.67 -5.27 8.98
C SER A 378 0.70 -5.83 9.29
N LEU A 379 0.75 -6.84 10.15
CA LEU A 379 2.01 -7.54 10.44
C LEU A 379 2.35 -8.58 9.38
N GLY A 380 1.34 -9.08 8.66
CA GLY A 380 1.54 -10.07 7.63
C GLY A 380 0.28 -10.29 6.81
N VAL A 381 0.50 -10.72 5.58
CA VAL A 381 -0.55 -11.12 4.66
C VAL A 381 -0.30 -12.56 4.23
N VAL A 382 -1.36 -13.36 4.25
CA VAL A 382 -1.38 -14.68 3.61
C VAL A 382 -2.53 -14.73 2.62
N THR A 383 -2.23 -15.04 1.35
CA THR A 383 -3.24 -15.17 0.29
C THR A 383 -3.51 -16.63 -0.03
N ILE A 384 -4.77 -17.01 -0.12
CA ILE A 384 -5.22 -18.36 -0.48
C ILE A 384 -5.41 -18.45 -1.99
N ASN A 385 -4.94 -19.56 -2.58
CA ASN A 385 -5.11 -19.86 -4.00
C ASN A 385 -6.50 -20.46 -4.26
N MET A 386 -7.44 -19.63 -4.70
CA MET A 386 -8.83 -20.05 -4.87
C MET A 386 -9.01 -20.89 -6.15
N ALA A 387 -8.25 -20.62 -7.20
CA ALA A 387 -8.33 -21.38 -8.45
C ALA A 387 -8.01 -22.86 -8.24
N ALA A 388 -6.95 -23.17 -7.49
CA ALA A 388 -6.61 -24.55 -7.11
C ALA A 388 -7.71 -25.23 -6.28
N LEU A 389 -8.40 -24.50 -5.41
CA LEU A 389 -9.54 -25.04 -4.65
C LEU A 389 -10.70 -25.40 -5.57
N GLY A 390 -11.08 -24.51 -6.48
CA GLY A 390 -12.15 -24.76 -7.45
C GLY A 390 -11.86 -25.98 -8.32
N TYR A 391 -10.62 -26.14 -8.77
CA TYR A 391 -10.18 -27.29 -9.56
C TYR A 391 -10.21 -28.60 -8.78
N ARG A 392 -9.61 -28.64 -7.58
CA ARG A 392 -9.45 -29.87 -6.78
C ARG A 392 -10.78 -30.43 -6.27
N PHE A 393 -11.76 -29.56 -6.02
CA PHE A 393 -13.04 -29.92 -5.41
C PHE A 393 -14.22 -29.65 -6.35
N LYS A 394 -14.00 -29.79 -7.66
CA LYS A 394 -15.02 -29.58 -8.70
C LYS A 394 -16.36 -30.25 -8.36
N GLY A 395 -17.41 -29.45 -8.25
CA GLY A 395 -18.77 -29.90 -7.93
C GLY A 395 -19.04 -30.30 -6.46
N ASP A 396 -18.04 -30.27 -5.57
CA ASP A 396 -18.19 -30.61 -4.14
C ASP A 396 -17.94 -29.38 -3.25
N GLN A 397 -19.00 -28.60 -3.03
CA GLN A 397 -18.95 -27.39 -2.20
C GLN A 397 -18.53 -27.70 -0.76
N GLY A 398 -18.95 -28.85 -0.22
CA GLY A 398 -18.62 -29.23 1.15
C GLY A 398 -17.13 -29.52 1.32
N ALA A 399 -16.51 -30.21 0.37
CA ALA A 399 -15.08 -30.47 0.39
C ALA A 399 -14.25 -29.20 0.13
N LEU A 400 -14.71 -28.33 -0.77
CA LEU A 400 -14.09 -27.02 -1.01
C LEU A 400 -14.02 -26.19 0.27
N ILE A 401 -15.14 -26.04 0.99
CA ILE A 401 -15.20 -25.26 2.23
C ILE A 401 -14.32 -25.88 3.33
N ARG A 402 -14.29 -27.22 3.47
CA ARG A 402 -13.42 -27.90 4.44
C ARG A 402 -11.94 -27.67 4.16
N GLU A 403 -11.51 -27.67 2.90
CA GLU A 403 -10.12 -27.36 2.58
C GLU A 403 -9.82 -25.88 2.76
N LEU A 404 -10.75 -24.98 2.38
CA LEU A 404 -10.61 -23.55 2.64
C LEU A 404 -10.40 -23.29 4.14
N ASP A 405 -11.20 -23.92 4.99
CA ASP A 405 -11.06 -23.85 6.45
C ASP A 405 -9.67 -24.26 6.92
N ARG A 406 -9.16 -25.40 6.43
CA ARG A 406 -7.81 -25.88 6.75
C ARG A 406 -6.74 -24.88 6.31
N LEU A 407 -6.85 -24.31 5.11
CA LEU A 407 -5.91 -23.30 4.61
C LEU A 407 -5.99 -21.99 5.41
N MET A 408 -7.19 -21.59 5.85
CA MET A 408 -7.37 -20.44 6.73
C MET A 408 -6.77 -20.68 8.12
N ASP A 409 -6.85 -21.90 8.67
CA ASP A 409 -6.20 -22.26 9.94
C ASP A 409 -4.67 -22.17 9.82
N ILE A 410 -4.10 -22.65 8.72
CA ILE A 410 -2.66 -22.53 8.42
C ILE A 410 -2.26 -21.06 8.27
N ALA A 411 -3.05 -20.27 7.55
CA ALA A 411 -2.81 -18.84 7.38
C ALA A 411 -2.84 -18.11 8.73
N SER A 412 -3.83 -18.39 9.57
CA SER A 412 -3.94 -17.86 10.93
C SER A 412 -2.71 -18.22 11.77
N SER A 413 -2.32 -19.50 11.81
CA SER A 413 -1.13 -19.96 12.53
C SER A 413 0.17 -19.29 12.05
N THR A 414 0.33 -19.12 10.74
CA THR A 414 1.47 -18.42 10.13
C THR A 414 1.55 -16.98 10.61
N LEU A 415 0.42 -16.25 10.59
CA LEU A 415 0.35 -14.84 10.96
C LEU A 415 0.63 -14.64 12.46
N GLU A 416 0.14 -15.53 13.32
CA GLU A 416 0.40 -15.46 14.76
C GLU A 416 1.86 -15.75 15.09
N LYS A 417 2.50 -16.71 14.41
CA LYS A 417 3.96 -16.95 14.55
C LYS A 417 4.77 -15.75 14.06
N LYS A 418 4.40 -15.15 12.93
CA LYS A 418 5.06 -13.93 12.43
C LYS A 418 4.94 -12.80 13.45
N ARG A 419 3.74 -12.58 14.02
CA ARG A 419 3.51 -11.58 15.08
C ARG A 419 4.39 -11.83 16.30
N ALA A 420 4.42 -13.06 16.83
CA ALA A 420 5.25 -13.40 17.97
C ALA A 420 6.74 -13.18 17.70
N PHE A 421 7.21 -13.57 16.51
CA PHE A 421 8.60 -13.37 16.10
C PHE A 421 8.96 -11.88 15.99
N VAL A 422 8.14 -11.10 15.29
CA VAL A 422 8.36 -9.65 15.11
C VAL A 422 8.32 -8.94 16.47
N GLN A 423 7.39 -9.30 17.36
CA GLN A 423 7.36 -8.75 18.72
C GLN A 423 8.65 -9.08 19.49
N ALA A 424 9.11 -10.33 19.44
CA ALA A 424 10.37 -10.71 20.09
C ALA A 424 11.58 -9.94 19.53
N MET A 425 11.61 -9.66 18.22
CA MET A 425 12.67 -8.86 17.62
C MET A 425 12.55 -7.38 17.96
N TYR A 426 11.33 -6.86 18.06
CA TYR A 426 11.03 -5.52 18.55
C TYR A 426 11.56 -5.33 19.98
N ASP A 427 11.25 -6.26 20.88
CA ASP A 427 11.68 -6.22 22.28
C ASP A 427 13.21 -6.33 22.43
N ARG A 428 13.88 -7.00 21.48
CA ARG A 428 15.34 -7.09 21.40
C ARG A 428 16.00 -5.84 20.82
N GLY A 429 15.23 -4.87 20.32
CA GLY A 429 15.73 -3.63 19.73
C GLY A 429 16.14 -3.74 18.26
N LEU A 430 15.63 -4.73 17.51
CA LEU A 430 15.92 -4.87 16.07
C LEU A 430 15.31 -3.72 15.23
N TYR A 431 14.21 -3.12 15.70
CA TYR A 431 13.48 -2.04 15.02
C TYR A 431 13.49 -0.75 15.85
N PRO A 432 14.66 -0.09 16.00
CA PRO A 432 14.81 1.04 16.93
C PRO A 432 13.92 2.24 16.58
N TYR A 433 13.73 2.56 15.29
CA TYR A 433 12.88 3.69 14.91
C TYR A 433 11.39 3.34 15.05
N THR A 434 11.01 2.12 14.69
CA THR A 434 9.66 1.59 14.94
C THR A 434 9.35 1.65 16.43
N SER A 435 10.28 1.24 17.31
CA SER A 435 10.05 1.31 18.76
C SER A 435 9.82 2.73 19.27
N ARG A 436 10.49 3.72 18.68
CA ARG A 436 10.33 5.14 19.04
C ARG A 436 8.98 5.73 18.64
N TYR A 437 8.44 5.35 17.47
CA TYR A 437 7.24 5.99 16.89
C TYR A 437 6.00 5.11 16.89
N LEU A 438 6.16 3.81 17.16
CA LEU A 438 5.10 2.81 17.24
C LEU A 438 5.34 1.94 18.49
N PRO A 439 4.80 2.35 19.65
CA PRO A 439 5.09 1.73 20.94
C PRO A 439 4.43 0.37 21.13
N PHE A 440 3.49 -0.02 20.25
CA PHE A 440 2.79 -1.30 20.32
C PHE A 440 2.35 -1.78 18.94
N LEU A 441 2.19 -3.11 18.79
CA LEU A 441 1.71 -3.75 17.57
C LEU A 441 0.24 -4.22 17.66
N ARG A 442 -0.46 -3.97 18.78
CA ARG A 442 -1.84 -4.44 19.02
C ARG A 442 -2.87 -3.95 17.99
N ASN A 443 -2.60 -2.81 17.36
CA ASN A 443 -3.46 -2.23 16.32
C ASN A 443 -3.15 -2.75 14.91
N HIS A 444 -2.14 -3.61 14.75
CA HIS A 444 -1.81 -4.18 13.45
C HIS A 444 -2.60 -5.45 13.21
N PHE A 445 -3.17 -5.55 12.01
CA PHE A 445 -3.99 -6.68 11.59
C PHE A 445 -3.13 -7.88 11.18
N SER A 446 -3.71 -9.06 11.32
CA SER A 446 -3.32 -10.32 10.69
C SER A 446 -4.22 -10.50 9.46
N THR A 447 -3.66 -10.41 8.26
CA THR A 447 -4.45 -10.30 7.03
C THR A 447 -4.51 -11.61 6.26
N ILE A 448 -5.73 -12.06 5.95
CA ILE A 448 -5.97 -13.17 5.02
C ILE A 448 -6.63 -12.61 3.77
N GLY A 449 -6.12 -13.00 2.61
CA GLY A 449 -6.66 -12.58 1.32
C GLY A 449 -6.90 -13.74 0.36
N VAL A 450 -7.48 -13.43 -0.79
CA VAL A 450 -7.82 -14.39 -1.84
C VAL A 450 -7.23 -13.96 -3.19
N ASN A 451 -6.98 -14.93 -4.07
CA ASN A 451 -6.64 -14.67 -5.45
C ASN A 451 -7.24 -15.75 -6.37
N GLY A 452 -7.71 -15.36 -7.55
CA GLY A 452 -8.26 -16.27 -8.55
C GLY A 452 -9.68 -16.77 -8.24
N MET A 453 -10.55 -15.95 -7.63
CA MET A 453 -11.95 -16.39 -7.40
C MET A 453 -12.73 -16.54 -8.71
N ASN A 454 -12.40 -15.77 -9.75
CA ASN A 454 -12.97 -15.99 -11.08
C ASN A 454 -12.64 -17.40 -11.60
N GLU A 455 -11.37 -17.76 -11.59
CA GLU A 455 -10.94 -19.08 -12.03
C GLU A 455 -11.37 -20.19 -11.06
N MET A 456 -11.58 -19.90 -9.77
CA MET A 456 -12.21 -20.83 -8.84
C MET A 456 -13.61 -21.24 -9.31
N VAL A 457 -14.48 -20.27 -9.62
CA VAL A 457 -15.85 -20.54 -10.08
C VAL A 457 -15.82 -21.31 -11.39
N ARG A 458 -15.00 -20.87 -12.35
CA ARG A 458 -14.83 -21.57 -13.64
C ARG A 458 -14.39 -23.01 -13.45
N ASN A 459 -13.33 -23.27 -12.70
CA ASN A 459 -12.84 -24.63 -12.46
C ASN A 459 -13.85 -25.49 -11.68
N PHE A 460 -14.52 -24.92 -10.68
CA PHE A 460 -15.49 -25.64 -9.84
C PHE A 460 -16.73 -26.07 -10.61
N THR A 461 -17.20 -25.22 -11.53
CA THR A 461 -18.43 -25.44 -12.29
C THR A 461 -18.18 -26.15 -13.62
N GLY A 462 -16.91 -26.35 -14.01
CA GLY A 462 -16.55 -26.90 -15.32
C GLY A 462 -16.76 -25.90 -16.45
N ASP A 463 -16.43 -24.64 -16.19
CA ASP A 463 -16.53 -23.48 -17.08
C ASP A 463 -17.97 -23.05 -17.42
N ALA A 464 -18.93 -23.46 -16.60
CA ALA A 464 -20.34 -23.10 -16.81
C ALA A 464 -20.65 -21.67 -16.33
N PHE A 465 -19.94 -21.18 -15.33
CA PHE A 465 -20.11 -19.83 -14.77
C PHE A 465 -18.76 -19.18 -14.44
N ASP A 466 -18.74 -17.85 -14.45
CA ASP A 466 -17.65 -17.04 -13.92
C ASP A 466 -18.20 -15.85 -13.09
N LEU A 467 -17.36 -14.83 -12.78
CA LEU A 467 -17.81 -13.68 -11.98
C LEU A 467 -18.59 -12.61 -12.76
N THR A 468 -19.00 -12.90 -13.98
CA THR A 468 -19.95 -12.11 -14.77
C THR A 468 -21.37 -12.69 -14.67
N ASP A 469 -21.50 -13.94 -14.20
CA ASP A 469 -22.77 -14.59 -13.93
C ASP A 469 -23.25 -14.35 -12.49
N ARG A 470 -24.55 -14.14 -12.32
CA ARG A 470 -25.15 -14.00 -10.97
C ARG A 470 -24.86 -15.20 -10.07
N SER A 471 -24.94 -16.41 -10.61
CA SER A 471 -24.63 -17.66 -9.88
C SER A 471 -23.18 -17.71 -9.40
N GLY A 472 -22.23 -17.25 -10.22
CA GLY A 472 -20.82 -17.20 -9.85
C GLY A 472 -20.52 -16.14 -8.79
N ILE A 473 -21.15 -14.96 -8.92
CA ILE A 473 -21.09 -13.90 -7.92
C ILE A 473 -21.66 -14.38 -6.57
N GLU A 474 -22.81 -15.04 -6.56
CA GLU A 474 -23.44 -15.58 -5.34
C GLU A 474 -22.56 -16.64 -4.66
N MET A 475 -21.92 -17.52 -5.42
CA MET A 475 -20.95 -18.48 -4.90
C MET A 475 -19.75 -17.77 -4.23
N ALA A 476 -19.20 -16.75 -4.89
CA ALA A 476 -18.09 -15.97 -4.35
C ALA A 476 -18.48 -15.19 -3.09
N LEU A 477 -19.65 -14.55 -3.07
CA LEU A 477 -20.18 -13.84 -1.90
C LEU A 477 -20.32 -14.79 -0.70
N GLY A 478 -20.91 -15.98 -0.90
CA GLY A 478 -21.06 -16.98 0.16
C GLY A 478 -19.73 -17.45 0.74
N ILE A 479 -18.71 -17.62 -0.10
CA ILE A 479 -17.35 -17.95 0.34
C ILE A 479 -16.71 -16.80 1.12
N LEU A 480 -16.83 -15.56 0.64
CA LEU A 480 -16.29 -14.39 1.34
C LEU A 480 -16.96 -14.17 2.71
N ASP A 481 -18.28 -14.40 2.82
CA ASP A 481 -18.99 -14.33 4.10
C ASP A 481 -18.55 -15.45 5.05
N HIS A 482 -18.40 -16.69 4.56
CA HIS A 482 -17.82 -17.78 5.36
C HIS A 482 -16.41 -17.45 5.87
N MET A 483 -15.56 -16.85 5.02
CA MET A 483 -14.23 -16.39 5.44
C MET A 483 -14.32 -15.32 6.53
N ARG A 484 -15.24 -14.36 6.43
CA ARG A 484 -15.44 -13.34 7.48
C ARG A 484 -15.82 -13.98 8.82
N GLU A 485 -16.72 -14.95 8.82
CA GLU A 485 -17.10 -15.69 10.04
C GLU A 485 -15.89 -16.41 10.67
N ARG A 486 -15.05 -17.06 9.85
CA ARG A 486 -13.81 -17.69 10.34
C ARG A 486 -12.82 -16.68 10.93
N LEU A 487 -12.67 -15.52 10.31
CA LEU A 487 -11.79 -14.45 10.81
C LEU A 487 -12.24 -13.91 12.17
N LEU A 488 -13.55 -13.77 12.39
CA LEU A 488 -14.11 -13.42 13.72
C LEU A 488 -13.68 -14.43 14.77
N GLY A 489 -13.84 -15.72 14.49
CA GLY A 489 -13.42 -16.79 15.39
C GLY A 489 -11.92 -16.74 15.72
N TYR A 490 -11.06 -16.39 14.75
CA TYR A 490 -9.63 -16.20 15.01
C TYR A 490 -9.35 -14.97 15.88
N GLN A 491 -10.04 -13.86 15.63
CA GLN A 491 -9.90 -12.63 16.41
C GLN A 491 -10.30 -12.84 17.87
N GLU A 492 -11.43 -13.51 18.13
CA GLU A 492 -11.86 -13.86 19.48
C GLU A 492 -10.89 -14.82 20.18
N ARG A 493 -10.40 -15.84 19.46
CA ARG A 493 -9.49 -16.86 20.03
C ARG A 493 -8.10 -16.33 20.35
N THR A 494 -7.55 -15.46 19.50
CA THR A 494 -6.16 -14.98 19.62
C THR A 494 -6.06 -13.65 20.35
N GLY A 495 -7.15 -12.87 20.38
CA GLY A 495 -7.14 -11.49 20.85
C GLY A 495 -6.49 -10.50 19.88
N ASN A 496 -6.09 -10.94 18.68
CA ASN A 496 -5.46 -10.11 17.65
C ASN A 496 -6.44 -9.75 16.53
N LEU A 497 -6.26 -8.57 15.93
CA LEU A 497 -7.13 -8.09 14.87
C LEU A 497 -6.94 -8.88 13.57
N TYR A 498 -8.04 -9.27 12.93
CA TYR A 498 -8.03 -9.92 11.61
C TYR A 498 -8.84 -9.15 10.58
N ASN A 499 -8.43 -9.24 9.31
CA ASN A 499 -9.15 -8.62 8.21
C ASN A 499 -9.07 -9.45 6.93
N LEU A 500 -10.08 -9.29 6.07
CA LEU A 500 -10.16 -9.90 4.75
C LEU A 500 -9.72 -8.89 3.69
N GLU A 501 -8.72 -9.20 2.89
CA GLU A 501 -8.15 -8.27 1.90
C GLU A 501 -8.28 -8.79 0.47
N ALA A 502 -8.65 -7.87 -0.44
CA ALA A 502 -8.50 -8.08 -1.88
C ALA A 502 -7.03 -7.83 -2.23
N THR A 503 -6.16 -8.78 -1.88
CA THR A 503 -4.70 -8.62 -1.99
C THR A 503 -4.33 -8.22 -3.41
N PRO A 504 -3.46 -7.20 -3.62
CA PRO A 504 -3.07 -6.78 -4.97
C PRO A 504 -2.29 -7.86 -5.73
N ALA A 505 -1.69 -8.81 -5.01
CA ALA A 505 -1.15 -10.06 -5.52
C ALA A 505 -0.24 -9.92 -6.76
N GLU A 506 0.53 -8.83 -6.89
CA GLU A 506 1.23 -8.45 -8.13
C GLU A 506 2.06 -9.60 -8.73
N GLY A 507 2.97 -10.19 -7.95
CA GLY A 507 3.71 -11.40 -8.34
C GLY A 507 2.99 -12.70 -8.02
N THR A 508 2.01 -12.67 -7.10
CA THR A 508 1.29 -13.86 -6.63
C THR A 508 0.35 -14.42 -7.70
N THR A 509 -0.30 -13.55 -8.48
CA THR A 509 -1.21 -13.96 -9.58
C THR A 509 -0.49 -14.83 -10.61
N TYR A 510 0.73 -14.44 -10.99
CA TYR A 510 1.57 -15.21 -11.90
C TYR A 510 2.12 -16.47 -11.24
N ARG A 511 2.57 -16.36 -9.98
CA ARG A 511 3.16 -17.47 -9.24
C ARG A 511 2.18 -18.64 -9.09
N PHE A 512 0.95 -18.37 -8.65
CA PHE A 512 -0.05 -19.43 -8.49
C PHE A 512 -0.36 -20.10 -9.82
N ALA A 513 -0.70 -19.32 -10.85
CA ALA A 513 -0.94 -19.81 -12.21
C ALA A 513 0.22 -20.71 -12.73
N LYS A 514 1.47 -20.24 -12.57
CA LYS A 514 2.66 -20.97 -12.99
C LYS A 514 2.90 -22.26 -12.22
N GLU A 515 2.75 -22.26 -10.90
CA GLU A 515 2.96 -23.46 -10.09
C GLU A 515 1.84 -24.48 -10.28
N ASP A 516 0.59 -24.02 -10.44
CA ASP A 516 -0.53 -24.90 -10.72
C ASP A 516 -0.50 -25.49 -12.12
N ALA A 517 -0.03 -24.76 -13.14
CA ALA A 517 0.16 -25.31 -14.49
C ALA A 517 1.13 -26.52 -14.51
N LYS A 518 2.09 -26.58 -13.56
CA LYS A 518 2.98 -27.74 -13.42
C LYS A 518 2.30 -28.94 -12.76
N ARG A 519 1.31 -28.68 -11.90
CA ARG A 519 0.63 -29.69 -11.06
C ARG A 519 -0.64 -30.22 -11.73
N PHE A 520 -1.35 -29.35 -12.44
CA PHE A 520 -2.68 -29.54 -12.99
C PHE A 520 -2.69 -29.08 -14.45
N PRO A 521 -2.35 -29.97 -15.41
CA PRO A 521 -2.17 -29.56 -16.81
C PRO A 521 -3.42 -29.01 -17.50
N ASP A 522 -4.61 -29.33 -17.01
CA ASP A 522 -5.93 -28.94 -17.55
C ASP A 522 -6.68 -27.92 -16.68
N ILE A 523 -6.02 -27.33 -15.68
CA ILE A 523 -6.63 -26.27 -14.87
C ILE A 523 -6.92 -25.03 -15.73
N ILE A 524 -8.10 -24.46 -15.56
CA ILE A 524 -8.51 -23.24 -16.25
C ILE A 524 -7.81 -22.04 -15.61
N GLN A 525 -7.18 -21.22 -16.44
CA GLN A 525 -6.47 -19.99 -16.04
C GLN A 525 -6.80 -18.84 -17.02
N ALA A 526 -6.49 -17.61 -16.64
CA ALA A 526 -6.53 -16.47 -17.56
C ALA A 526 -5.20 -16.31 -18.31
N GLY A 527 -5.21 -15.55 -19.41
CA GLY A 527 -4.06 -15.39 -20.29
C GLY A 527 -3.71 -16.67 -21.06
N GLY A 528 -2.46 -16.76 -21.53
CA GLY A 528 -2.00 -17.90 -22.34
C GLY A 528 -0.48 -17.94 -22.51
N GLY A 529 0.04 -19.12 -22.90
CA GLY A 529 1.47 -19.35 -23.07
C GLY A 529 2.27 -19.06 -21.79
N GLU A 530 3.31 -18.24 -21.89
CA GLU A 530 4.11 -17.84 -20.72
C GLU A 530 3.47 -16.72 -19.89
N ASN A 531 2.36 -16.15 -20.36
CA ASN A 531 1.68 -14.99 -19.79
C ASN A 531 0.35 -15.36 -19.10
N ILE A 532 0.27 -16.58 -18.58
CA ILE A 532 -0.83 -17.05 -17.73
C ILE A 532 -0.89 -16.28 -16.41
N TYR A 533 -2.09 -16.10 -15.85
CA TYR A 533 -2.29 -15.47 -14.55
C TYR A 533 -3.64 -15.87 -13.94
N TYR A 534 -3.83 -15.59 -12.66
CA TYR A 534 -5.14 -15.59 -12.02
C TYR A 534 -5.68 -14.18 -11.80
N THR A 535 -6.98 -14.01 -12.04
CA THR A 535 -7.68 -12.75 -11.88
C THR A 535 -7.59 -12.28 -10.43
N ASN A 536 -7.34 -10.98 -10.22
CA ASN A 536 -7.02 -10.50 -8.89
C ASN A 536 -8.21 -10.64 -7.93
N SER A 537 -8.00 -11.22 -6.75
CA SER A 537 -9.03 -11.35 -5.71
C SER A 537 -10.36 -11.94 -6.24
N SER A 538 -11.43 -11.14 -6.19
CA SER A 538 -12.77 -11.40 -6.74
C SER A 538 -13.16 -10.43 -7.85
N GLN A 539 -12.18 -9.91 -8.60
CA GLN A 539 -12.43 -9.08 -9.77
C GLN A 539 -13.05 -9.91 -10.90
N ILE A 540 -13.85 -9.27 -11.76
CA ILE A 540 -14.33 -9.85 -13.01
C ILE A 540 -13.17 -10.07 -14.00
N PRO A 541 -13.32 -10.94 -15.01
CA PRO A 541 -12.35 -11.06 -16.11
C PRO A 541 -12.03 -9.71 -16.74
N VAL A 542 -10.75 -9.46 -17.02
CA VAL A 542 -10.26 -8.14 -17.47
C VAL A 542 -10.69 -7.77 -18.90
N ASP A 543 -11.14 -8.75 -19.68
CA ASP A 543 -11.62 -8.62 -21.05
C ASP A 543 -13.16 -8.54 -21.18
N HIS A 544 -13.88 -8.57 -20.07
CA HIS A 544 -15.34 -8.69 -20.07
C HIS A 544 -16.05 -7.52 -20.78
N THR A 545 -15.81 -6.27 -20.36
CA THR A 545 -16.58 -5.10 -20.82
C THR A 545 -15.70 -3.85 -20.93
N ASP A 546 -16.08 -2.95 -21.82
CA ASP A 546 -15.58 -1.56 -21.91
C ASP A 546 -16.53 -0.55 -21.25
N ASP A 547 -17.65 -1.00 -20.67
CA ASP A 547 -18.54 -0.17 -19.86
C ASP A 547 -18.13 -0.20 -18.39
N PRO A 548 -17.65 0.92 -17.82
CA PRO A 548 -17.29 0.98 -16.42
C PRO A 548 -18.49 0.77 -15.47
N PHE A 549 -19.71 1.11 -15.88
CA PHE A 549 -20.90 0.94 -15.02
C PHE A 549 -21.32 -0.52 -14.92
N GLU A 550 -21.26 -1.28 -16.01
CA GLU A 550 -21.46 -2.74 -15.97
C GLU A 550 -20.45 -3.40 -15.01
N ALA A 551 -19.17 -3.03 -15.14
CA ALA A 551 -18.13 -3.52 -14.22
C ALA A 551 -18.40 -3.11 -12.76
N LEU A 552 -18.84 -1.88 -12.51
CA LEU A 552 -19.19 -1.38 -11.19
C LEU A 552 -20.38 -2.15 -10.58
N GLU A 553 -21.43 -2.44 -11.35
CA GLU A 553 -22.58 -3.22 -10.89
C GLU A 553 -22.16 -4.63 -10.44
N LEU A 554 -21.39 -5.33 -11.26
CA LEU A 554 -20.92 -6.70 -10.96
C LEU A 554 -19.98 -6.72 -9.74
N GLN A 555 -19.23 -5.65 -9.50
CA GLN A 555 -18.20 -5.59 -8.45
C GLN A 555 -18.68 -4.96 -7.14
N ASN A 556 -19.76 -4.16 -7.13
CA ASN A 556 -20.19 -3.38 -5.97
C ASN A 556 -20.38 -4.23 -4.70
N GLU A 557 -21.10 -5.36 -4.80
CA GLU A 557 -21.35 -6.24 -3.65
C GLU A 557 -20.08 -6.97 -3.20
N LEU A 558 -19.31 -7.53 -4.15
CA LEU A 558 -18.09 -8.29 -3.89
C LEU A 558 -17.05 -7.43 -3.17
N GLN A 559 -16.80 -6.21 -3.67
CA GLN A 559 -15.78 -5.33 -3.10
C GLN A 559 -16.17 -4.84 -1.70
N CYS A 560 -17.46 -4.73 -1.37
CA CYS A 560 -17.91 -4.36 -0.03
C CYS A 560 -17.63 -5.43 1.05
N LYS A 561 -17.36 -6.69 0.67
CA LYS A 561 -17.08 -7.78 1.62
C LYS A 561 -15.70 -7.69 2.27
N TYR A 562 -14.76 -6.97 1.66
CA TYR A 562 -13.41 -6.85 2.18
C TYR A 562 -13.34 -5.84 3.33
N THR A 563 -12.65 -6.22 4.40
CA THR A 563 -12.44 -5.39 5.60
C THR A 563 -11.03 -4.84 5.70
N GLY A 564 -10.05 -5.43 5.00
CA GLY A 564 -8.65 -5.01 5.06
C GLY A 564 -8.22 -4.03 4.00
N GLY A 565 -8.85 -4.07 2.84
CA GLY A 565 -8.53 -3.22 1.71
C GLY A 565 -9.09 -3.81 0.43
N THR A 566 -9.71 -2.95 -0.37
CA THR A 566 -10.24 -3.23 -1.70
C THR A 566 -10.05 -1.98 -2.55
N VAL A 567 -9.98 -2.16 -3.85
CA VAL A 567 -10.06 -1.07 -4.83
C VAL A 567 -10.60 -1.64 -6.13
N LEU A 568 -11.47 -0.88 -6.80
CA LEU A 568 -11.78 -1.10 -8.21
C LEU A 568 -11.06 -0.06 -9.06
N HIS A 569 -10.22 -0.53 -9.97
CA HIS A 569 -9.49 0.32 -10.89
C HIS A 569 -10.32 0.55 -12.16
N LEU A 570 -10.69 1.80 -12.42
CA LEU A 570 -11.33 2.21 -13.66
C LEU A 570 -10.25 2.45 -14.73
N TYR A 571 -9.80 1.36 -15.36
CA TYR A 571 -8.76 1.37 -16.38
C TYR A 571 -9.30 1.95 -17.70
N MET A 572 -8.98 3.22 -17.95
CA MET A 572 -9.41 3.95 -19.15
C MET A 572 -8.43 3.72 -20.29
N SER A 573 -8.92 3.66 -21.53
CA SER A 573 -8.11 3.44 -22.73
C SER A 573 -7.08 4.55 -22.97
N GLU A 574 -7.41 5.76 -22.55
CA GLU A 574 -6.58 6.95 -22.63
C GLU A 574 -6.99 8.02 -21.61
N LYS A 575 -6.39 9.21 -21.70
CA LYS A 575 -6.82 10.34 -20.86
C LYS A 575 -8.26 10.74 -21.20
N LEU A 576 -8.96 11.27 -20.20
CA LEU A 576 -10.26 11.87 -20.43
C LEU A 576 -10.11 13.25 -21.08
N SER A 577 -11.18 13.69 -21.75
CA SER A 577 -11.25 14.95 -22.49
C SER A 577 -10.96 16.18 -21.63
N SER A 578 -11.34 16.16 -20.35
CA SER A 578 -11.22 17.29 -19.44
C SER A 578 -11.30 16.87 -17.96
N ALA A 579 -10.86 17.77 -17.06
CA ALA A 579 -11.14 17.64 -15.64
C ALA A 579 -12.64 17.56 -15.33
N ASP A 580 -13.49 18.28 -16.09
CA ASP A 580 -14.93 18.27 -15.90
C ASP A 580 -15.53 16.90 -16.20
N ALA A 581 -15.06 16.22 -17.26
CA ALA A 581 -15.47 14.85 -17.57
C ALA A 581 -15.04 13.86 -16.47
N ALA A 582 -13.78 13.92 -16.03
CA ALA A 582 -13.28 13.09 -14.92
C ALA A 582 -14.06 13.34 -13.63
N ARG A 583 -14.36 14.61 -13.34
CA ARG A 583 -15.14 15.05 -12.17
C ARG A 583 -16.57 14.50 -12.22
N ALA A 584 -17.26 14.69 -13.34
CA ALA A 584 -18.63 14.22 -13.52
C ALA A 584 -18.72 12.70 -13.39
N PHE A 585 -17.80 11.98 -14.03
CA PHE A 585 -17.74 10.52 -13.97
C PHE A 585 -17.50 10.02 -12.54
N LEU A 586 -16.45 10.50 -11.85
CA LEU A 586 -16.16 10.07 -10.49
C LEU A 586 -17.25 10.48 -9.50
N ARG A 587 -17.83 11.68 -9.62
CA ARG A 587 -18.97 12.10 -8.79
C ARG A 587 -20.13 11.13 -8.90
N LYS A 588 -20.45 10.69 -10.12
CA LYS A 588 -21.50 9.72 -10.38
C LYS A 588 -21.17 8.35 -9.79
N VAL A 589 -19.95 7.85 -9.95
CA VAL A 589 -19.51 6.59 -9.36
C VAL A 589 -19.62 6.64 -7.83
N LEU A 590 -19.04 7.66 -7.20
CA LEU A 590 -18.99 7.76 -5.74
C LEU A 590 -20.37 8.00 -5.10
N THR A 591 -21.33 8.57 -5.85
CA THR A 591 -22.69 8.85 -5.34
C THR A 591 -23.64 7.64 -5.46
N ASN A 592 -23.43 6.78 -6.46
CA ASN A 592 -24.35 5.68 -6.78
C ASN A 592 -23.86 4.33 -6.26
N TYR A 593 -22.55 4.15 -6.08
CA TYR A 593 -21.97 2.88 -5.65
C TYR A 593 -21.43 2.95 -4.22
N ARG A 594 -21.38 1.78 -3.57
CA ARG A 594 -20.91 1.63 -2.18
C ARG A 594 -19.43 1.24 -2.09
N LEU A 595 -18.77 0.99 -3.24
CA LEU A 595 -17.36 0.62 -3.29
C LEU A 595 -16.51 1.58 -2.44
N PRO A 596 -15.69 1.07 -1.49
CA PRO A 596 -14.92 1.93 -0.60
C PRO A 596 -13.85 2.75 -1.30
N TYR A 597 -13.20 2.17 -2.32
CA TYR A 597 -12.13 2.83 -3.08
C TYR A 597 -12.29 2.58 -4.56
N VAL A 598 -12.08 3.64 -5.34
CA VAL A 598 -11.94 3.57 -6.79
C VAL A 598 -10.73 4.38 -7.24
N THR A 599 -10.16 4.02 -8.38
CA THR A 599 -9.20 4.87 -9.09
C THR A 599 -9.73 5.17 -10.48
N LEU A 600 -9.41 6.35 -11.01
CA LEU A 600 -9.50 6.63 -12.44
C LEU A 600 -8.10 6.42 -13.02
N THR A 601 -7.94 5.55 -14.01
CA THR A 601 -6.61 5.08 -14.44
C THR A 601 -6.47 5.10 -15.96
N PRO A 602 -6.15 6.27 -16.53
CA PRO A 602 -5.74 6.40 -17.93
C PRO A 602 -4.50 5.58 -18.26
N VAL A 603 -4.50 4.92 -19.42
CA VAL A 603 -3.29 4.43 -20.07
C VAL A 603 -2.68 5.55 -20.92
N PHE A 604 -1.36 5.66 -20.89
CA PHE A 604 -0.64 6.63 -21.71
C PHE A 604 0.77 6.15 -22.03
N SER A 605 1.37 6.75 -23.05
CA SER A 605 2.75 6.49 -23.45
C SER A 605 3.64 7.69 -23.14
N VAL A 606 4.93 7.44 -22.93
CA VAL A 606 5.94 8.50 -22.76
C VAL A 606 7.08 8.29 -23.74
N CYS A 607 7.33 9.30 -24.57
CA CYS A 607 8.51 9.42 -25.42
C CYS A 607 9.60 10.21 -24.67
N ASN A 608 10.85 9.77 -24.74
CA ASN A 608 11.96 10.48 -24.09
C ASN A 608 12.20 11.89 -24.67
N THR A 609 11.78 12.13 -25.92
CA THR A 609 11.96 13.41 -26.61
C THR A 609 10.71 14.29 -26.55
N HIS A 610 9.54 13.69 -26.81
CA HIS A 610 8.27 14.43 -26.96
C HIS A 610 7.36 14.35 -25.73
N GLY A 611 7.75 13.60 -24.70
CA GLY A 611 7.02 13.48 -23.45
C GLY A 611 5.73 12.65 -23.58
N TYR A 612 4.68 13.11 -22.90
CA TYR A 612 3.40 12.43 -22.77
C TYR A 612 2.66 12.24 -24.12
N LEU A 613 2.11 11.05 -24.33
CA LEU A 613 1.28 10.68 -25.48
C LEU A 613 -0.02 10.02 -24.99
N SER A 614 -1.15 10.35 -25.61
CA SER A 614 -2.46 9.80 -25.26
C SER A 614 -2.57 8.32 -25.63
N GLY A 615 -3.03 7.50 -24.69
CA GLY A 615 -3.27 6.08 -24.90
C GLY A 615 -1.99 5.26 -25.07
N GLU A 616 -2.19 3.98 -25.40
CA GLU A 616 -1.10 3.07 -25.69
C GLU A 616 -0.54 3.31 -27.10
N GLN A 617 0.66 3.87 -27.17
CA GLN A 617 1.37 4.18 -28.42
C GLN A 617 2.76 3.53 -28.39
N PRO A 618 2.97 2.31 -28.92
CA PRO A 618 4.27 1.63 -28.84
C PRO A 618 5.44 2.41 -29.45
N GLU A 619 5.16 3.22 -30.47
CA GLU A 619 6.09 4.11 -31.15
C GLU A 619 5.58 5.54 -31.12
N CYS A 620 6.51 6.51 -30.99
CA CYS A 620 6.14 7.91 -30.97
C CYS A 620 5.71 8.37 -32.37
N PRO A 621 4.51 8.97 -32.54
CA PRO A 621 4.06 9.41 -33.87
C PRO A 621 4.89 10.56 -34.45
N GLN A 622 5.75 11.20 -33.64
CA GLN A 622 6.57 12.34 -34.06
C GLN A 622 8.01 11.95 -34.44
N CYS A 623 8.65 10.99 -33.74
CA CYS A 623 10.03 10.55 -34.06
C CYS A 623 10.18 9.07 -34.41
N GLY A 624 9.14 8.25 -34.30
CA GLY A 624 9.23 6.80 -34.52
C GLY A 624 9.97 6.02 -33.43
N GLU A 625 10.50 6.69 -32.40
CA GLU A 625 11.19 6.02 -31.29
C GLU A 625 10.20 5.21 -30.43
N ARG A 626 10.66 4.07 -29.91
CA ARG A 626 9.89 3.25 -28.97
C ARG A 626 9.56 4.05 -27.72
N THR A 627 8.30 4.01 -27.32
CA THR A 627 7.82 4.69 -26.10
C THR A 627 7.77 3.73 -24.92
N LYS A 628 7.54 4.28 -23.73
CA LYS A 628 7.16 3.51 -22.55
C LYS A 628 5.66 3.66 -22.33
N VAL A 629 4.92 2.56 -22.37
CA VAL A 629 3.51 2.51 -21.97
C VAL A 629 3.41 2.47 -20.46
N TRP A 630 2.67 3.39 -19.85
CA TRP A 630 2.46 3.52 -18.42
C TRP A 630 1.00 3.24 -18.06
N THR A 631 0.83 2.49 -16.97
CA THR A 631 -0.46 2.24 -16.33
C THR A 631 -0.23 1.81 -14.89
N ARG A 632 -1.30 1.60 -14.12
CA ARG A 632 -1.20 0.96 -12.80
C ARG A 632 -1.02 -0.54 -12.97
N VAL A 633 0.09 -1.07 -12.43
CA VAL A 633 0.33 -2.53 -12.44
C VAL A 633 -0.78 -3.22 -11.67
N MET A 634 -1.02 -2.72 -10.47
CA MET A 634 -2.13 -3.01 -9.58
C MET A 634 -2.44 -1.69 -8.88
N GLY A 635 -1.52 -1.26 -8.00
CA GLY A 635 -1.77 -0.11 -7.15
C GLY A 635 -1.09 1.21 -7.51
N TYR A 636 -0.06 1.16 -8.34
CA TYR A 636 0.85 2.29 -8.54
C TYR A 636 1.38 2.26 -9.98
N PHE A 637 1.81 3.42 -10.47
CA PHE A 637 2.24 3.57 -11.86
C PHE A 637 3.64 3.04 -12.10
N ARG A 638 3.75 2.18 -13.11
CA ARG A 638 5.02 1.72 -13.67
C ARG A 638 4.89 1.48 -15.17
N PRO A 639 6.01 1.47 -15.93
CA PRO A 639 5.98 1.06 -17.33
C PRO A 639 5.58 -0.42 -17.46
N VAL A 640 4.75 -0.78 -18.44
CA VAL A 640 4.34 -2.18 -18.70
C VAL A 640 5.54 -3.11 -18.89
N ASP A 641 6.64 -2.61 -19.45
CA ASP A 641 7.90 -3.35 -19.63
C ASP A 641 8.54 -3.84 -18.30
N SER A 642 8.21 -3.17 -17.18
CA SER A 642 8.68 -3.55 -15.83
C SER A 642 7.81 -4.60 -15.16
N PHE A 643 6.62 -4.89 -15.70
CA PHE A 643 5.68 -5.84 -15.10
C PHE A 643 6.22 -7.27 -15.23
N ASN A 644 5.78 -8.17 -14.32
CA ASN A 644 5.99 -9.59 -14.52
C ASN A 644 5.17 -10.14 -15.70
N LYS A 645 5.52 -11.34 -16.17
CA LYS A 645 4.88 -11.97 -17.34
C LYS A 645 3.36 -12.11 -17.19
N GLY A 646 2.86 -12.46 -16.01
CA GLY A 646 1.42 -12.57 -15.76
C GLY A 646 0.71 -11.22 -15.87
N LYS A 647 1.27 -10.17 -15.28
CA LYS A 647 0.72 -8.80 -15.38
C LYS A 647 0.83 -8.19 -16.78
N GLN A 648 1.83 -8.58 -17.57
CA GLN A 648 1.86 -8.27 -19.01
C GLN A 648 0.78 -9.03 -19.79
N GLY A 649 0.45 -10.26 -19.37
CA GLY A 649 -0.69 -11.03 -19.89
C GLY A 649 -2.01 -10.34 -19.59
N GLU A 650 -2.21 -9.97 -18.33
CA GLU A 650 -3.39 -9.25 -17.84
C GLU A 650 -3.60 -7.92 -18.58
N HIS A 651 -2.54 -7.10 -18.73
CA HIS A 651 -2.61 -5.84 -19.48
C HIS A 651 -3.03 -6.06 -20.94
N ARG A 652 -2.43 -7.04 -21.63
CA ARG A 652 -2.74 -7.31 -23.04
C ARG A 652 -4.13 -7.88 -23.27
N GLN A 653 -4.66 -8.63 -22.32
CA GLN A 653 -6.01 -9.16 -22.39
C GLN A 653 -7.05 -8.08 -22.05
N ARG A 654 -6.68 -7.06 -21.28
CA ARG A 654 -7.61 -6.07 -20.74
C ARG A 654 -8.37 -5.32 -21.83
N ARG A 655 -9.69 -5.37 -21.73
CA ARG A 655 -10.59 -4.44 -22.40
C ARG A 655 -10.68 -3.18 -21.55
N HIS A 656 -10.18 -2.07 -22.08
CA HIS A 656 -10.16 -0.80 -21.34
C HIS A 656 -11.51 -0.08 -21.47
N PHE A 657 -11.88 0.64 -20.42
CA PHE A 657 -13.07 1.48 -20.42
C PHE A 657 -12.88 2.69 -21.33
N THR A 658 -13.97 3.13 -21.97
CA THR A 658 -13.97 4.32 -22.84
C THR A 658 -14.67 5.49 -22.16
N GLU A 659 -14.26 6.72 -22.51
CA GLU A 659 -14.94 7.91 -22.02
C GLU A 659 -16.40 7.97 -22.49
N ASP A 660 -16.68 7.56 -23.74
CA ASP A 660 -18.05 7.51 -24.26
C ASP A 660 -18.95 6.64 -23.38
N ALA A 661 -18.52 5.42 -23.02
CA ALA A 661 -19.27 4.57 -22.10
C ALA A 661 -19.42 5.19 -20.70
N ALA A 662 -18.37 5.84 -20.20
CA ALA A 662 -18.39 6.55 -18.92
C ALA A 662 -19.35 7.76 -18.90
N MET A 663 -19.60 8.38 -20.04
CA MET A 663 -20.44 9.58 -20.17
C MET A 663 -21.89 9.28 -20.60
N VAL A 664 -22.13 8.16 -21.28
CA VAL A 664 -23.47 7.77 -21.80
C VAL A 664 -24.40 7.21 -20.72
N GLY A 665 -23.91 6.90 -19.51
CA GLY A 665 -24.70 6.25 -18.47
C GLY A 665 -25.89 7.05 -17.88
N ASP A 666 -26.41 8.09 -18.54
CA ASP A 666 -27.73 8.67 -18.24
C ASP A 666 -28.90 7.74 -18.68
N LEU A 667 -28.64 6.45 -18.88
CA LEU A 667 -29.66 5.41 -19.05
C LEU A 667 -30.42 5.08 -17.75
N PHE A 668 -29.96 5.56 -16.59
CA PHE A 668 -30.65 5.37 -15.30
C PHE A 668 -31.55 6.55 -14.88
N SER A 669 -31.71 7.58 -15.71
CA SER A 669 -32.75 8.60 -15.53
C SER A 669 -34.08 8.24 -16.20
N GLY A 670 -34.23 7.02 -16.72
CA GLY A 670 -35.50 6.57 -17.29
C GLY A 670 -35.67 5.07 -17.33
N HIS A 671 -36.16 4.48 -16.23
CA HIS A 671 -37.27 3.52 -16.31
C HIS A 671 -38.04 3.47 -14.97
N ARG A 672 -39.34 3.25 -15.13
CA ARG A 672 -40.43 3.32 -14.15
C ARG A 672 -40.45 2.13 -13.19
#